data_AF-A0A6A6MYI0-F1
#
_entry.id   AF-A0A6A6MYI0-F1
#
_cell.length_a   1.000
_cell.length_b   1.000
_cell.length_c   1.000
_cell.angle_alpha   90.00
_cell.angle_beta   90.00
_cell.angle_gamma   90.00
#
_symmetry.space_group_name_H-M   'P 1'
#
loop_
_entity.id
_entity.type
_entity.pdbx_description
1 polymer ?
#
loop_
_entity_poly.entity_id
_entity_poly.type
_entity_poly.pdbx_seq_one_letter_code
_entity_poly.pdbx_strand_id
1 'polypeptide(L)'
;MERSQPILLFLVGCQKKKKKPKCRLAGRNSRRQKQQLQNLGTTVSAFVSGMDSVQILELKIGATSSSSLSSNLSFSQVPCQFDQSHALLQFKNSFSITSFASDDNPPYSAPYPKTDSWEEGIDCCLWDGVTCDSQTGYVIGLDLSSSMLFGTFHSNNSLFLLSHLQNLELSNNDFNHSNISSRFSEFLNLRYLNLNYSIFEGLVPLEITYLSNLVWLDISRNDLTLEATTFNRLAQNLTKLRELSLNEVNMSMAAPSSLANLSSSLLSLKLRSCYLQGNFLEYAHLSNRLVSLDLSWNDLKLQTTSFSKLLQNLTNLRELYLSYVNMSLVEPISLMNLSSSLSYLQLCNCGLQGEFPGNLLQRPNLRVLNLRRNYDLIGCLPRSNWSCSLKSLSLSYTKIAIHLEGDLIKNLRSVRILNLQACNFVGSNVTLFGNLRQLSQLSLSSNNFSGQIPPEFGNLEHLSVLDLSFNNFSGQIPLVFGNLGQLSWLDLSFNNFSGQIPLAFGNLGHLIWLDLSFNNFSGQIPFSLANLKQLFYLDLDNNNLSGAIPNSFANLAQLQYLRLSNNRLVGPIPSQLGRLSNLSYLSLSNNLLNATIPTSLFDLPHLDTLLLQRNLLTGHISQFQHNSLSYIDLSSNKLEGAIPSSVCKLKQLQVLDLSNNSFSSSIPNCLGNFSNNLLVLHLGMNNFQGSIPTSFSKGNSLRYLNFNGNQLGGRIPPSIANCKNLEVLDIGNNKIDDTFPVFLEILGQLRVLVLRSNKLHGFLKGATANYSFSKLRIVDMSSNSLSGTLPLDYFSSLEAMIAPNQNIGYMGANTSVNTYQYSVHMTWKGWGIELIKIQTVLTIIDFSANKFIGNIPWSIGKLESLIQLNLSHNYLTGNIPHLLGKLRNLESLDLSSNMLTGKIPTQLVNLIFLSVFRVSHNQLEGRIPLGKQLDTFDSSSYEGNSGLCGFPLKKACNDGERQPITPLKNVSKSENGFGWKVVLIGFVCGFVFGVTMGYLVFRMRKPIWFVKMVESRAKTCRSHRRN
;
A
#
# COMPACT_ATOMS: atom_id res chain seq x y z
N MET A 1 4.68 35.72 -56.21
CA MET A 1 4.24 34.63 -57.10
C MET A 1 3.19 33.86 -56.34
N GLU A 2 1.97 34.39 -56.36
CA GLU A 2 0.84 33.96 -57.22
C GLU A 2 0.09 32.81 -56.55
N ARG A 3 -1.05 33.11 -55.89
CA ARG A 3 -2.44 33.06 -56.41
C ARG A 3 -2.85 31.60 -56.62
N SER A 4 -3.93 31.09 -56.01
CA SER A 4 -5.31 31.59 -56.21
C SER A 4 -6.33 31.02 -55.19
N GLN A 5 -7.08 31.92 -54.54
CA GLN A 5 -8.53 31.82 -54.23
C GLN A 5 -9.36 32.14 -55.52
N PRO A 6 -10.72 32.21 -55.61
CA PRO A 6 -11.79 32.48 -54.60
C PRO A 6 -13.15 31.72 -54.81
N ILE A 7 -14.20 31.89 -53.97
CA ILE A 7 -15.39 32.79 -54.09
C ILE A 7 -16.24 32.59 -52.78
N LEU A 8 -16.56 33.55 -51.88
CA LEU A 8 -17.46 34.74 -51.83
C LEU A 8 -18.99 34.40 -51.80
N LEU A 9 -19.85 34.76 -50.82
CA LEU A 9 -20.41 36.09 -50.43
C LEU A 9 -21.22 36.02 -49.08
N PHE A 10 -21.04 36.95 -48.10
CA PHE A 10 -21.89 38.13 -47.65
C PHE A 10 -23.20 37.79 -46.88
N LEU A 11 -23.61 38.42 -45.74
CA LEU A 11 -23.73 39.83 -45.26
C LEU A 11 -23.57 39.93 -43.71
N VAL A 12 -22.84 40.90 -43.11
CA VAL A 12 -23.27 42.22 -42.52
C VAL A 12 -24.49 42.14 -41.59
N GLY A 13 -24.57 42.64 -40.34
CA GLY A 13 -23.70 43.41 -39.44
C GLY A 13 -24.56 44.03 -38.31
N CYS A 14 -24.01 44.28 -37.11
CA CYS A 14 -24.33 45.46 -36.28
C CYS A 14 -23.49 45.53 -34.99
N GLN A 15 -22.96 46.74 -34.75
CA GLN A 15 -22.22 47.16 -33.56
C GLN A 15 -23.10 47.19 -32.29
N LYS A 16 -22.51 46.97 -31.11
CA LYS A 16 -22.44 48.00 -30.04
C LYS A 16 -21.60 47.60 -28.81
N LYS A 17 -20.71 48.53 -28.46
CA LYS A 17 -20.26 48.99 -27.13
C LYS A 17 -19.37 48.08 -26.26
N LYS A 18 -18.08 48.45 -26.27
CA LYS A 18 -17.08 48.27 -25.20
C LYS A 18 -17.62 48.74 -23.84
N LYS A 19 -17.52 47.88 -22.82
CA LYS A 19 -17.32 48.26 -21.42
C LYS A 19 -16.23 47.37 -20.81
N LYS A 20 -15.09 47.99 -20.47
CA LYS A 20 -14.06 47.40 -19.59
C LYS A 20 -14.62 47.32 -18.16
N PRO A 21 -14.36 46.25 -17.39
CA PRO A 21 -14.30 46.36 -15.94
C PRO A 21 -12.86 46.67 -15.52
N LYS A 22 -12.73 47.73 -14.72
CA LYS A 22 -11.48 48.17 -14.09
C LYS A 22 -11.14 47.24 -12.92
N CYS A 23 -9.99 46.59 -12.95
CA CYS A 23 -9.28 46.22 -11.71
C CYS A 23 -8.77 47.52 -11.08
N ARG A 24 -9.36 47.94 -9.96
CA ARG A 24 -8.86 49.09 -9.19
C ARG A 24 -7.56 48.68 -8.51
N LEU A 25 -6.45 49.15 -9.06
CA LEU A 25 -5.20 49.40 -8.35
C LEU A 25 -5.46 50.50 -7.31
N ALA A 26 -5.38 50.17 -6.02
CA ALA A 26 -5.17 51.16 -4.97
C ALA A 26 -3.68 51.51 -4.94
N GLY A 27 -3.28 52.44 -5.80
CA GLY A 27 -2.00 53.12 -5.74
C GLY A 27 -2.22 54.57 -5.32
N ARG A 28 -1.84 54.91 -4.09
CA ARG A 28 -1.51 56.28 -3.69
C ARG A 28 -0.07 56.26 -3.18
N ASN A 29 0.86 56.75 -4.00
CA ASN A 29 2.17 57.21 -3.55
C ASN A 29 2.06 58.70 -3.24
N SER A 30 2.56 59.17 -2.08
CA SER A 30 3.79 59.97 -2.02
C SER A 30 4.07 60.56 -0.61
N ARG A 31 5.24 60.20 -0.06
CA ARG A 31 6.25 61.01 0.68
C ARG A 31 5.89 61.71 2.01
N ARG A 32 6.49 61.21 3.10
CA ARG A 32 7.39 61.89 4.09
C ARG A 32 7.89 60.82 5.08
N GLN A 33 9.16 60.41 4.98
CA GLN A 33 10.33 60.82 5.79
C GLN A 33 10.52 60.04 7.12
N LYS A 34 11.69 59.37 7.17
CA LYS A 34 12.65 59.16 8.29
C LYS A 34 12.44 58.08 9.38
N GLN A 35 13.51 57.25 9.44
CA GLN A 35 14.23 56.66 10.61
C GLN A 35 13.62 55.43 11.30
N GLN A 36 14.27 54.26 11.18
CA GLN A 36 15.26 53.64 12.13
C GLN A 36 14.56 53.09 13.38
N LEU A 37 14.82 51.92 13.96
CA LEU A 37 15.81 50.83 13.87
C LEU A 37 15.26 49.67 14.75
N GLN A 38 15.81 48.43 14.63
CA GLN A 38 15.78 47.32 15.62
C GLN A 38 14.41 46.60 15.82
N ASN A 39 14.26 45.27 15.83
CA ASN A 39 15.13 44.15 16.22
C ASN A 39 14.76 42.82 15.51
N LEU A 40 15.75 41.92 15.43
CA LEU A 40 15.67 40.49 15.12
C LEU A 40 14.80 39.72 16.12
N GLY A 41 14.17 38.62 15.66
CA GLY A 41 13.67 37.56 16.54
C GLY A 41 12.69 36.58 15.88
N THR A 42 13.23 35.47 15.36
CA THR A 42 12.59 34.14 15.21
C THR A 42 11.22 34.01 14.53
N THR A 43 11.18 33.38 13.35
CA THR A 43 9.96 32.76 12.80
C THR A 43 10.29 31.38 12.24
N VAL A 44 10.08 30.36 13.05
CA VAL A 44 10.01 28.94 12.66
C VAL A 44 8.66 28.44 13.15
N SER A 45 7.67 28.42 12.26
CA SER A 45 6.59 27.42 12.14
C SER A 45 5.55 27.95 11.14
N ALA A 46 5.49 27.35 9.97
CA ALA A 46 4.47 27.68 8.97
C ALA A 46 4.12 26.42 8.18
N PHE A 47 3.47 25.47 8.83
CA PHE A 47 2.78 24.35 8.19
C PHE A 47 1.57 23.95 9.04
N VAL A 48 0.48 24.69 8.87
CA VAL A 48 -0.94 24.26 8.82
C VAL A 48 -1.73 25.55 8.61
N SER A 49 -2.22 25.82 7.39
CA SER A 49 -3.22 26.87 7.19
C SER A 49 -4.21 26.45 6.11
N GLY A 50 -5.31 25.91 6.57
CA GLY A 50 -6.48 25.56 5.76
C GLY A 50 -7.79 25.66 6.54
N MET A 51 -7.82 26.42 7.63
CA MET A 51 -9.01 26.88 8.34
C MET A 51 -8.64 28.24 8.93
N ASP A 52 -9.26 29.30 8.40
CA ASP A 52 -9.42 30.59 9.07
C ASP A 52 -10.18 31.54 8.15
N SER A 53 -11.50 31.55 8.32
CA SER A 53 -12.32 32.76 8.20
C SER A 53 -13.70 32.59 8.85
N VAL A 54 -13.71 32.30 10.16
CA VAL A 54 -14.77 32.79 11.04
C VAL A 54 -14.11 33.82 11.95
N GLN A 55 -14.49 35.08 11.79
CA GLN A 55 -14.20 36.10 12.81
C GLN A 55 -14.93 35.67 14.08
N ILE A 56 -14.23 34.98 14.96
CA ILE A 56 -14.52 35.01 16.39
C ILE A 56 -13.86 36.29 16.90
N LEU A 57 -14.60 37.11 17.63
CA LEU A 57 -14.00 38.16 18.45
C LEU A 57 -13.06 37.46 19.44
N GLU A 58 -11.77 37.39 19.12
CA GLU A 58 -10.75 37.08 20.12
C GLU A 58 -10.66 38.27 21.07
N LEU A 59 -11.13 38.09 22.30
CA LEU A 59 -10.57 38.80 23.44
C LEU A 59 -9.17 38.23 23.69
N LYS A 60 -8.19 38.72 22.92
CA LYS A 60 -6.77 38.57 23.25
C LYS A 60 -6.46 39.47 24.44
N ILE A 61 -6.38 38.90 25.64
CA ILE A 61 -5.56 39.47 26.70
C ILE A 61 -4.15 38.92 26.45
N GLY A 62 -3.36 39.67 25.69
CA GLY A 62 -1.94 39.38 25.53
C GLY A 62 -1.17 39.91 26.73
N ALA A 63 -0.55 39.03 27.51
CA ALA A 63 0.52 39.40 28.42
C ALA A 63 1.85 39.28 27.67
N THR A 64 2.28 40.37 27.01
CA THR A 64 3.70 40.55 26.64
C THR A 64 4.42 41.21 27.81
N SER A 65 5.54 40.61 28.21
CA SER A 65 6.50 41.19 29.13
C SER A 65 6.99 42.55 28.63
N SER A 66 6.51 43.62 29.27
CA SER A 66 7.13 44.94 29.17
C SER A 66 7.06 45.62 30.54
N SER A 67 8.23 45.90 31.08
CA SER A 67 8.44 46.71 32.27
C SER A 67 8.21 48.19 31.93
N SER A 68 7.13 48.78 32.44
CA SER A 68 7.11 50.21 32.79
C SER A 68 5.89 50.55 33.65
N LEU A 69 6.19 51.25 34.75
CA LEU A 69 5.29 51.80 35.75
C LEU A 69 4.07 52.54 35.17
N SER A 70 2.88 52.30 35.74
CA SER A 70 1.97 53.38 36.13
C SER A 70 0.83 52.91 37.06
N SER A 71 0.78 53.58 38.21
CA SER A 71 -0.41 54.02 38.98
C SER A 71 -1.38 52.98 39.55
N ASN A 72 -1.32 52.88 40.88
CA ASN A 72 -2.31 52.33 41.80
C ASN A 72 -3.76 52.71 41.46
N LEU A 73 -4.54 51.69 41.13
CA LEU A 73 -5.97 51.59 41.44
C LEU A 73 -6.17 50.19 42.03
N SER A 74 -6.17 50.11 43.36
CA SER A 74 -6.39 48.88 44.11
C SER A 74 -7.87 48.49 44.00
N PHE A 75 -8.20 47.68 43.00
CA PHE A 75 -9.39 46.83 43.10
C PHE A 75 -9.02 45.67 44.03
N SER A 76 -9.68 45.57 45.18
CA SER A 76 -9.59 44.38 46.02
C SER A 76 -10.24 43.22 45.25
N GLN A 77 -9.43 42.40 44.56
CA GLN A 77 -9.90 41.12 44.04
C GLN A 77 -10.32 40.25 45.22
N VAL A 78 -11.54 39.72 45.15
CA VAL A 78 -12.00 38.72 46.12
C VAL A 78 -11.22 37.44 45.86
N PRO A 79 -10.48 36.90 46.85
CA PRO A 79 -9.65 35.71 46.65
C PRO A 79 -10.51 34.47 46.40
N CYS A 80 -9.90 33.46 45.76
CA CYS A 80 -10.52 32.16 45.53
C CYS A 80 -11.08 31.56 46.82
N GLN A 81 -12.28 30.99 46.74
CA GLN A 81 -12.88 30.29 47.87
C GLN A 81 -12.05 29.05 48.23
N PHE A 82 -11.82 28.85 49.53
CA PHE A 82 -10.92 27.81 50.02
C PHE A 82 -11.34 26.40 49.57
N ASP A 83 -12.64 26.10 49.60
CA ASP A 83 -13.22 24.83 49.15
C ASP A 83 -12.95 24.56 47.66
N GLN A 84 -12.99 25.59 46.81
CA GLN A 84 -12.71 25.45 45.37
C GLN A 84 -11.22 25.24 45.10
N SER A 85 -10.34 25.96 45.80
CA SER A 85 -8.90 25.72 45.73
C SER A 85 -8.53 24.30 46.16
N HIS A 86 -9.18 23.80 47.22
CA HIS A 86 -8.99 22.44 47.71
C HIS A 86 -9.50 21.38 46.72
N ALA A 87 -10.67 21.60 46.13
CA ALA A 87 -11.22 20.72 45.10
C ALA A 87 -10.31 20.61 43.87
N LEU A 88 -9.70 21.73 43.44
CA LEU A 88 -8.72 21.77 42.35
C LEU A 88 -7.42 21.02 42.72
N LEU A 89 -6.89 21.17 43.93
CA LEU A 89 -5.71 20.40 44.36
C LEU A 89 -6.00 18.89 44.40
N GLN A 90 -7.17 18.49 44.90
CA GLN A 90 -7.61 17.09 44.83
C GLN A 90 -7.77 16.60 43.39
N PHE A 91 -8.24 17.48 42.48
CA PHE A 91 -8.36 17.17 41.05
C PHE A 91 -6.98 16.86 40.46
N LYS A 92 -6.01 17.75 40.68
CA LYS A 92 -4.61 17.60 40.26
C LYS A 92 -4.03 16.27 40.74
N ASN A 93 -4.26 15.91 42.00
CA ASN A 93 -3.74 14.68 42.60
C ASN A 93 -4.39 13.39 42.07
N SER A 94 -5.47 13.49 41.28
CA SER A 94 -6.13 12.33 40.66
C SER A 94 -5.45 11.86 39.38
N PHE A 95 -4.53 12.65 38.82
CA PHE A 95 -3.87 12.38 37.54
C PHE A 95 -2.35 12.43 37.67
N SER A 96 -1.67 11.68 36.80
CA SER A 96 -0.22 11.76 36.61
C SER A 96 0.12 12.63 35.40
N ILE A 97 1.32 13.20 35.36
CA ILE A 97 1.81 14.01 34.25
C ILE A 97 2.74 13.17 33.37
N THR A 98 2.35 12.91 32.12
CA THR A 98 3.17 12.14 31.17
C THR A 98 3.19 12.77 29.78
N SER A 99 4.38 12.90 29.18
CA SER A 99 4.55 13.62 27.90
C SER A 99 3.84 12.98 26.71
N PHE A 100 3.51 11.69 26.77
CA PHE A 100 2.78 10.99 25.71
C PHE A 100 1.25 11.16 25.80
N ALA A 101 0.73 11.73 26.90
CA ALA A 101 -0.71 11.93 27.10
C ALA A 101 -1.28 13.11 26.30
N SER A 102 -0.43 13.91 25.64
CA SER A 102 -0.85 15.01 24.78
C SER A 102 -0.08 14.95 23.46
N ASP A 103 -0.77 15.22 22.35
CA ASP A 103 -0.18 15.34 21.02
C ASP A 103 0.39 16.75 20.81
N ASP A 104 1.58 16.85 20.22
CA ASP A 104 2.26 18.10 19.89
C ASP A 104 2.05 18.53 18.42
N ASN A 105 1.27 17.76 17.66
CA ASN A 105 0.96 18.09 16.28
C ASN A 105 -0.14 19.17 16.17
N PRO A 106 -0.06 20.07 15.17
CA PRO A 106 -1.13 21.02 14.87
C PRO A 106 -2.47 20.29 14.64
N PRO A 107 -3.59 20.76 15.24
CA PRO A 107 -3.85 22.13 15.70
C PRO A 107 -3.49 22.42 17.16
N TYR A 108 -2.92 21.48 17.91
CA TYR A 108 -2.66 21.65 19.33
C TYR A 108 -1.41 22.51 19.57
N SER A 109 -1.42 23.31 20.64
CA SER A 109 -0.22 24.01 21.11
C SER A 109 0.77 23.01 21.72
N ALA A 110 2.04 23.38 21.77
CA ALA A 110 3.06 22.57 22.46
C ALA A 110 2.58 22.25 23.89
N PRO A 111 2.44 20.97 24.25
CA PRO A 111 1.87 20.58 25.53
C PRO A 111 2.78 20.99 26.68
N TYR A 112 2.19 21.35 27.82
CA TYR A 112 2.90 21.59 29.07
C TYR A 112 1.95 21.47 30.28
N PRO A 113 2.42 21.02 31.45
CA PRO A 113 1.57 20.79 32.61
C PRO A 113 1.16 22.10 33.32
N LYS A 114 -0.02 22.65 32.98
CA LYS A 114 -0.57 23.87 33.63
C LYS A 114 -0.75 23.73 35.15
N THR A 115 -1.05 22.51 35.60
CA THR A 115 -1.25 22.18 37.02
C THR A 115 0.01 22.33 37.87
N ASP A 116 1.20 22.47 37.28
CA ASP A 116 2.43 22.73 38.03
C ASP A 116 2.37 24.06 38.81
N SER A 117 1.63 25.04 38.30
CA SER A 117 1.41 26.33 38.98
C SER A 117 0.48 26.26 40.20
N TRP A 118 -0.18 25.12 40.45
CA TRP A 118 -1.18 24.96 41.50
C TRP A 118 -0.49 24.61 42.81
N GLU A 119 -0.31 25.61 43.67
CA GLU A 119 0.39 25.51 44.96
C GLU A 119 -0.52 25.88 46.13
N GLU A 120 -0.44 25.09 47.20
CA GLU A 120 -1.19 25.35 48.43
C GLU A 120 -0.80 26.69 49.08
N GLY A 121 -1.79 27.47 49.50
CA GLY A 121 -1.58 28.80 50.09
C GLY A 121 -1.46 29.94 49.09
N ILE A 122 -1.42 29.65 47.78
CA ILE A 122 -1.56 30.65 46.72
C ILE A 122 -3.03 30.76 46.30
N ASP A 123 -3.49 31.99 46.04
CA ASP A 123 -4.83 32.24 45.52
C ASP A 123 -5.05 31.49 44.19
N CYS A 124 -6.01 30.56 44.16
CA CYS A 124 -6.26 29.71 43.00
C CYS A 124 -6.66 30.52 41.75
N CYS A 125 -7.13 31.76 41.92
CA CYS A 125 -7.44 32.64 40.80
C CYS A 125 -6.19 33.12 40.02
N LEU A 126 -5.00 32.86 40.55
CA LEU A 126 -3.71 33.14 39.89
C LEU A 126 -3.09 31.89 39.25
N TRP A 127 -3.69 30.72 39.43
CA TRP A 127 -3.18 29.48 38.86
C TRP A 127 -3.37 29.43 37.35
N ASP A 128 -2.38 28.86 36.65
CA ASP A 128 -2.49 28.65 35.20
C ASP A 128 -3.65 27.72 34.88
N GLY A 129 -4.40 28.07 33.85
CA GLY A 129 -5.63 27.38 33.47
C GLY A 129 -6.86 27.67 34.36
N VAL A 130 -6.77 28.44 35.44
CA VAL A 130 -7.93 28.76 36.30
C VAL A 130 -8.45 30.17 36.02
N THR A 131 -9.77 30.32 35.91
CA THR A 131 -10.42 31.63 35.77
C THR A 131 -11.50 31.80 36.84
N CYS A 132 -11.42 32.90 37.58
CA CYS A 132 -12.39 33.26 38.61
C CYS A 132 -13.28 34.44 38.22
N ASP A 133 -14.47 34.51 38.81
CA ASP A 133 -15.34 35.66 38.76
C ASP A 133 -14.75 36.81 39.59
N SER A 134 -14.58 37.97 38.95
CA SER A 134 -13.91 39.14 39.55
C SER A 134 -14.62 39.75 40.78
N GLN A 135 -15.89 39.43 41.00
CA GLN A 135 -16.69 40.00 42.10
C GLN A 135 -16.86 39.02 43.26
N THR A 136 -16.89 37.72 42.99
CA THR A 136 -17.22 36.68 43.98
C THR A 136 -16.05 35.76 44.33
N GLY A 137 -15.00 35.72 43.50
CA GLY A 137 -13.87 34.80 43.66
C GLY A 137 -14.20 33.35 43.29
N TYR A 138 -15.39 33.05 42.76
CA TYR A 138 -15.74 31.69 42.33
C TYR A 138 -15.02 31.30 41.04
N VAL A 139 -14.52 30.08 40.98
CA VAL A 139 -13.98 29.45 39.77
C VAL A 139 -15.11 29.27 38.75
N ILE A 140 -14.97 29.96 37.62
CA ILE A 140 -15.92 29.97 36.50
C ILE A 140 -15.31 29.37 35.22
N GLY A 141 -14.00 29.19 35.16
CA GLY A 141 -13.33 28.60 34.00
C GLY A 141 -12.17 27.70 34.40
N LEU A 142 -12.03 26.58 33.69
CA LEU A 142 -10.91 25.66 33.81
C LEU A 142 -10.42 25.25 32.42
N ASP A 143 -9.20 25.64 32.07
CA ASP A 143 -8.48 25.24 30.86
C ASP A 143 -7.27 24.39 31.19
N LEU A 144 -7.44 23.09 30.99
CA LEU A 144 -6.38 22.08 31.11
C LEU A 144 -6.12 21.39 29.77
N SER A 145 -6.38 22.08 28.65
CA SER A 145 -6.00 21.57 27.34
C SER A 145 -4.50 21.30 27.26
N SER A 146 -4.11 20.21 26.59
CA SER A 146 -2.70 19.84 26.34
C SER A 146 -1.82 19.86 27.61
N SER A 147 -2.38 19.44 28.74
CA SER A 147 -1.74 19.52 30.06
C SER A 147 -1.03 18.24 30.48
N MET A 148 -0.84 17.30 29.54
CA MET A 148 -0.17 16.01 29.78
C MET A 148 -0.83 15.17 30.89
N LEU A 149 -2.14 15.33 31.10
CA LEU A 149 -2.87 14.60 32.14
C LEU A 149 -3.10 13.16 31.70
N PHE A 150 -2.60 12.21 32.49
CA PHE A 150 -2.80 10.77 32.31
C PHE A 150 -3.46 10.15 33.54
N GLY A 151 -4.59 9.47 33.35
CA GLY A 151 -5.23 8.68 34.39
C GLY A 151 -6.74 8.53 34.22
N THR A 152 -7.35 7.68 35.04
CA THR A 152 -8.79 7.40 34.96
C THR A 152 -9.63 8.56 35.52
N PHE A 153 -10.60 9.03 34.74
CA PHE A 153 -11.55 10.06 35.15
C PHE A 153 -12.74 9.43 35.89
N HIS A 154 -12.67 9.41 37.23
CA HIS A 154 -13.73 8.81 38.06
C HIS A 154 -15.00 9.67 38.16
N SER A 155 -16.16 9.03 38.33
CA SER A 155 -17.45 9.73 38.53
C SER A 155 -17.56 10.48 39.85
N ASN A 156 -16.72 10.18 40.84
CA ASN A 156 -16.64 10.89 42.12
C ASN A 156 -15.52 11.94 42.16
N ASN A 157 -14.98 12.32 40.99
CA ASN A 157 -13.88 13.28 40.89
C ASN A 157 -14.25 14.65 41.49
N SER A 158 -13.30 15.31 42.14
CA SER A 158 -13.49 16.58 42.85
C SER A 158 -13.88 17.76 41.94
N LEU A 159 -13.69 17.65 40.62
CA LEU A 159 -14.12 18.64 39.63
C LEU A 159 -15.60 19.01 39.79
N PHE A 160 -16.45 18.03 40.11
CA PHE A 160 -17.90 18.22 40.25
C PHE A 160 -18.29 19.11 41.46
N LEU A 161 -17.35 19.46 42.33
CA LEU A 161 -17.58 20.43 43.41
C LEU A 161 -17.57 21.89 42.89
N LEU A 162 -17.07 22.15 41.68
CA LEU A 162 -16.99 23.47 41.08
C LEU A 162 -18.30 23.86 40.38
N SER A 163 -19.37 24.02 41.15
CA SER A 163 -20.75 24.25 40.65
C SER A 163 -20.96 25.52 39.82
N HIS A 164 -20.04 26.48 39.90
CA HIS A 164 -20.10 27.77 39.20
C HIS A 164 -19.42 27.78 37.83
N LEU A 165 -18.87 26.64 37.37
CA LEU A 165 -18.19 26.54 36.09
C LEU A 165 -19.08 26.96 34.91
N GLN A 166 -18.48 27.79 34.05
CA GLN A 166 -19.04 28.27 32.78
C GLN A 166 -18.21 27.80 31.59
N ASN A 167 -16.90 27.59 31.78
CA ASN A 167 -15.98 27.11 30.76
C ASN A 167 -15.18 25.90 31.27
N LEU A 168 -15.23 24.79 30.55
CA LEU A 168 -14.45 23.60 30.86
C LEU A 168 -13.78 23.05 29.60
N GLU A 169 -12.46 23.04 29.60
CA GLU A 169 -11.61 22.67 28.48
C GLU A 169 -10.60 21.60 28.95
N LEU A 170 -10.78 20.37 28.49
CA LEU A 170 -9.97 19.19 28.86
C LEU A 170 -9.35 18.50 27.63
N SER A 171 -9.39 19.12 26.46
CA SER A 171 -8.94 18.51 25.20
C SER A 171 -7.45 18.14 25.17
N ASN A 172 -7.09 17.18 24.33
CA ASN A 172 -5.71 16.73 24.12
C ASN A 172 -5.02 16.25 25.41
N ASN A 173 -5.69 15.36 26.14
CA ASN A 173 -5.15 14.65 27.31
C ASN A 173 -5.43 13.14 27.13
N ASP A 174 -5.03 12.31 28.09
CA ASP A 174 -5.31 10.87 28.07
C ASP A 174 -6.05 10.45 29.35
N PHE A 175 -7.38 10.42 29.28
CA PHE A 175 -8.20 9.94 30.39
C PHE A 175 -8.38 8.43 30.43
N ASN A 176 -7.47 7.69 29.78
CA ASN A 176 -7.30 6.24 29.92
C ASN A 176 -8.62 5.47 29.76
N HIS A 177 -9.30 5.65 28.63
CA HIS A 177 -10.53 4.91 28.29
C HIS A 177 -11.65 5.09 29.33
N SER A 178 -11.80 6.30 29.87
CA SER A 178 -12.87 6.61 30.83
C SER A 178 -14.19 6.87 30.13
N ASN A 179 -15.31 6.61 30.82
CA ASN A 179 -16.62 7.04 30.34
C ASN A 179 -16.90 8.51 30.69
N ILE A 180 -17.63 9.22 29.83
CA ILE A 180 -18.16 10.55 30.18
C ILE A 180 -19.20 10.38 31.29
N SER A 181 -18.94 10.99 32.45
CA SER A 181 -19.85 10.91 33.60
C SER A 181 -21.15 11.69 33.37
N SER A 182 -22.29 11.15 33.80
CA SER A 182 -23.56 11.88 33.80
C SER A 182 -23.54 13.11 34.72
N ARG A 183 -22.61 13.17 35.69
CA ARG A 183 -22.44 14.30 36.62
C ARG A 183 -21.94 15.58 35.96
N PHE A 184 -21.46 15.55 34.73
CA PHE A 184 -21.25 16.78 33.95
C PHE A 184 -22.54 17.63 33.86
N SER A 185 -23.72 17.02 33.99
CA SER A 185 -25.00 17.71 34.06
C SER A 185 -25.20 18.58 35.31
N GLU A 186 -24.36 18.45 36.33
CA GLU A 186 -24.40 19.28 37.55
C GLU A 186 -23.89 20.71 37.30
N PHE A 187 -23.11 20.93 36.22
CA PHE A 187 -22.61 22.26 35.84
C PHE A 187 -23.68 23.08 35.11
N LEU A 188 -24.76 23.46 35.79
CA LEU A 188 -25.92 24.12 35.18
C LEU A 188 -25.60 25.47 34.51
N ASN A 189 -24.49 26.11 34.88
CA ASN A 189 -24.02 27.38 34.31
C ASN A 189 -23.07 27.20 33.10
N LEU A 190 -22.76 25.96 32.72
CA LEU A 190 -21.77 25.66 31.69
C LEU A 190 -22.23 26.19 30.32
N ARG A 191 -21.32 26.92 29.67
CA ARG A 191 -21.49 27.50 28.33
C ARG A 191 -20.55 26.89 27.31
N TYR A 192 -19.37 26.44 27.74
CA TYR A 192 -18.37 25.83 26.89
C TYR A 192 -17.89 24.53 27.53
N LEU A 193 -18.00 23.44 26.76
CA LEU A 193 -17.49 22.13 27.13
C LEU A 193 -16.69 21.56 25.95
N ASN A 194 -15.40 21.30 26.18
CA ASN A 194 -14.54 20.65 25.21
C ASN A 194 -13.79 19.47 25.85
N LEU A 195 -14.04 18.28 25.31
CA LEU A 195 -13.46 16.99 25.70
C LEU A 195 -12.75 16.32 24.50
N ASN A 196 -12.43 17.09 23.46
CA ASN A 196 -11.91 16.58 22.19
C ASN A 196 -10.56 15.88 22.35
N TYR A 197 -10.41 14.71 21.73
CA TYR A 197 -9.15 13.95 21.69
C TYR A 197 -8.61 13.74 23.11
N SER A 198 -9.45 13.18 23.98
CA SER A 198 -9.12 12.96 25.39
C SER A 198 -9.23 11.49 25.82
N ILE A 199 -9.37 10.57 24.86
CA ILE A 199 -9.49 9.11 25.05
C ILE A 199 -10.65 8.74 26.00
N PHE A 200 -11.80 9.41 25.85
CA PHE A 200 -13.06 8.94 26.43
C PHE A 200 -13.66 7.81 25.57
N GLU A 201 -14.38 6.88 26.20
CA GLU A 201 -15.09 5.80 25.51
C GLU A 201 -16.53 5.61 26.00
N GLY A 202 -17.29 4.80 25.26
CA GLY A 202 -18.62 4.35 25.66
C GLY A 202 -19.76 5.28 25.22
N LEU A 203 -20.89 5.21 25.93
CA LEU A 203 -22.10 5.96 25.57
C LEU A 203 -22.04 7.41 26.07
N VAL A 204 -22.44 8.35 25.21
CA VAL A 204 -22.65 9.74 25.64
C VAL A 204 -23.87 9.80 26.57
N PRO A 205 -23.74 10.27 27.82
CA PRO A 205 -24.83 10.28 28.79
C PRO A 205 -25.98 11.20 28.37
N LEU A 206 -27.22 10.75 28.58
CA LEU A 206 -28.43 11.52 28.27
C LEU A 206 -28.49 12.85 29.03
N GLU A 207 -27.93 12.87 30.23
CA GLU A 207 -27.93 13.99 31.16
C GLU A 207 -27.15 15.20 30.63
N ILE A 208 -26.23 15.02 29.66
CA ILE A 208 -25.54 16.13 29.00
C ILE A 208 -26.53 17.09 28.32
N THR A 209 -27.72 16.59 27.95
CA THR A 209 -28.80 17.37 27.33
C THR A 209 -29.51 18.32 28.32
N TYR A 210 -29.20 18.25 29.62
CA TYR A 210 -29.74 19.15 30.65
C TYR A 210 -28.96 20.47 30.75
N LEU A 211 -27.78 20.55 30.12
CA LEU A 211 -26.91 21.71 30.10
C LEU A 211 -27.41 22.80 29.13
N SER A 212 -28.64 23.30 29.36
CA SER A 212 -29.37 24.22 28.47
C SER A 212 -28.67 25.57 28.19
N ASN A 213 -27.62 25.90 28.95
CA ASN A 213 -26.80 27.10 28.76
C ASN A 213 -25.62 26.91 27.78
N LEU A 214 -25.39 25.69 27.29
CA LEU A 214 -24.29 25.41 26.37
C LEU A 214 -24.40 26.21 25.06
N VAL A 215 -23.27 26.81 24.70
CA VAL A 215 -23.01 27.56 23.47
C VAL A 215 -22.02 26.80 22.59
N TRP A 216 -21.09 26.06 23.19
CA TRP A 216 -20.07 25.26 22.52
C TRP A 216 -20.01 23.87 23.13
N LEU A 217 -20.09 22.85 22.28
CA LEU A 217 -19.91 21.45 22.67
C LEU A 217 -18.99 20.75 21.67
N ASP A 218 -17.83 20.30 22.14
CA ASP A 218 -16.92 19.44 21.37
C ASP A 218 -16.57 18.20 22.17
N ILE A 219 -17.02 17.04 21.68
CA ILE A 219 -16.69 15.71 22.23
C ILE A 219 -16.03 14.83 21.18
N SER A 220 -15.54 15.43 20.09
CA SER A 220 -15.01 14.73 18.92
C SER A 220 -13.72 13.94 19.20
N ARG A 221 -13.36 13.03 18.29
CA ARG A 221 -12.12 12.23 18.35
C ARG A 221 -11.94 11.42 19.64
N ASN A 222 -13.05 10.87 20.12
CA ASN A 222 -13.11 9.92 21.24
C ASN A 222 -13.87 8.66 20.77
N ASP A 223 -13.73 7.54 21.47
CA ASP A 223 -14.43 6.28 21.13
C ASP A 223 -15.86 6.27 21.70
N LEU A 224 -16.63 7.30 21.31
CA LEU A 224 -17.96 7.56 21.84
C LEU A 224 -19.05 7.08 20.90
N THR A 225 -20.14 6.58 21.48
CA THR A 225 -21.38 6.27 20.77
C THR A 225 -22.50 7.19 21.25
N LEU A 226 -23.18 7.85 20.30
CA LEU A 226 -24.28 8.76 20.56
C LEU A 226 -25.59 8.17 20.02
N GLU A 227 -26.45 7.74 20.94
CA GLU A 227 -27.74 7.15 20.59
C GLU A 227 -28.72 8.18 19.99
N ALA A 228 -29.65 7.68 19.17
CA ALA A 228 -30.67 8.51 18.51
C ALA A 228 -31.54 9.30 19.50
N THR A 229 -31.91 8.68 20.62
CA THR A 229 -32.70 9.30 21.70
C THR A 229 -31.95 10.48 22.32
N THR A 230 -30.68 10.30 22.67
CA THR A 230 -29.81 11.33 23.23
C THR A 230 -29.60 12.47 22.23
N PHE A 231 -29.30 12.15 20.96
CA PHE A 231 -29.12 13.17 19.93
C PHE A 231 -30.39 14.01 19.69
N ASN A 232 -31.57 13.37 19.66
CA ASN A 232 -32.84 14.09 19.54
C ASN A 232 -33.09 15.05 20.71
N ARG A 233 -32.81 14.61 21.95
CA ARG A 233 -32.93 15.48 23.13
C ARG A 233 -31.90 16.60 23.13
N LEU A 234 -30.68 16.34 22.67
CA LEU A 234 -29.65 17.36 22.50
C LEU A 234 -30.14 18.46 21.56
N ALA A 235 -30.66 18.07 20.39
CA ALA A 235 -31.19 18.98 19.40
C ALA A 235 -32.35 19.84 19.95
N GLN A 236 -33.25 19.23 20.71
CA GLN A 236 -34.40 19.91 21.31
C GLN A 236 -34.03 20.85 22.48
N ASN A 237 -33.14 20.42 23.37
CA ASN A 237 -32.90 21.11 24.64
C ASN A 237 -31.78 22.15 24.56
N LEU A 238 -30.72 21.91 23.78
CA LEU A 238 -29.56 22.79 23.70
C LEU A 238 -29.78 23.93 22.70
N THR A 239 -30.81 24.73 22.96
CA THR A 239 -31.28 25.78 22.03
C THR A 239 -30.32 26.97 21.88
N LYS A 240 -29.33 27.14 22.77
CA LYS A 240 -28.31 28.21 22.70
C LYS A 240 -27.02 27.81 21.97
N LEU A 241 -26.94 26.57 21.51
CA LEU A 241 -25.74 26.01 20.91
C LEU A 241 -25.41 26.68 19.59
N ARG A 242 -24.19 27.24 19.50
CA ARG A 242 -23.64 27.86 18.29
C ARG A 242 -22.68 26.92 17.56
N GLU A 243 -21.98 26.07 18.29
CA GLU A 243 -20.92 25.21 17.78
C GLU A 243 -21.13 23.79 18.33
N LEU A 244 -21.27 22.83 17.41
CA LEU A 244 -21.41 21.41 17.74
C LEU A 244 -20.41 20.60 16.92
N SER A 245 -19.47 19.97 17.62
CA SER A 245 -18.47 19.08 17.02
C SER A 245 -18.60 17.67 17.58
N LEU A 246 -18.98 16.75 16.70
CA LEU A 246 -19.12 15.32 16.98
C LEU A 246 -18.27 14.47 16.03
N ASN A 247 -17.24 15.04 15.41
CA ASN A 247 -16.39 14.30 14.47
C ASN A 247 -15.88 13.00 15.12
N GLU A 248 -15.93 11.90 14.36
CA GLU A 248 -15.49 10.57 14.76
C GLU A 248 -16.29 9.96 15.94
N VAL A 249 -17.42 10.56 16.35
CA VAL A 249 -18.38 9.95 17.28
C VAL A 249 -19.33 9.02 16.50
N ASN A 250 -19.51 7.79 16.97
CA ASN A 250 -20.40 6.81 16.34
C ASN A 250 -21.87 7.22 16.49
N MET A 251 -22.48 7.60 15.38
CA MET A 251 -23.89 7.98 15.26
C MET A 251 -24.67 7.07 14.29
N SER A 252 -24.20 5.83 14.08
CA SER A 252 -24.80 4.91 13.09
C SER A 252 -26.28 4.58 13.34
N MET A 253 -26.73 4.70 14.59
CA MET A 253 -28.13 4.50 14.98
C MET A 253 -28.98 5.79 14.90
N ALA A 254 -28.37 6.96 14.71
CA ALA A 254 -29.07 8.23 14.62
C ALA A 254 -29.63 8.46 13.22
N ALA A 255 -30.92 8.76 13.12
CA ALA A 255 -31.54 9.09 11.85
C ALA A 255 -31.10 10.50 11.37
N PRO A 256 -30.72 10.70 10.09
CA PRO A 256 -30.37 12.02 9.57
C PRO A 256 -31.48 13.06 9.70
N SER A 257 -32.75 12.64 9.77
CA SER A 257 -33.90 13.52 10.00
C SER A 257 -33.81 14.27 11.34
N SER A 258 -33.14 13.71 12.34
CA SER A 258 -32.91 14.36 13.63
C SER A 258 -32.09 15.65 13.52
N LEU A 259 -31.31 15.82 12.45
CA LEU A 259 -30.55 17.05 12.17
C LEU A 259 -31.47 18.26 11.92
N ALA A 260 -32.71 18.02 11.50
CA ALA A 260 -33.72 19.08 11.31
C ALA A 260 -34.06 19.82 12.61
N ASN A 261 -33.89 19.14 13.75
CA ASN A 261 -34.30 19.66 15.06
C ASN A 261 -33.19 20.43 15.75
N LEU A 262 -32.01 20.55 15.13
CA LEU A 262 -30.89 21.29 15.72
C LEU A 262 -31.21 22.77 15.88
N SER A 263 -30.62 23.38 16.91
CA SER A 263 -30.85 24.77 17.26
C SER A 263 -30.72 25.72 16.07
N SER A 264 -31.67 26.64 15.93
CA SER A 264 -31.58 27.74 14.96
C SER A 264 -30.43 28.71 15.25
N SER A 265 -29.86 28.67 16.46
CA SER A 265 -28.69 29.47 16.83
C SER A 265 -27.36 28.90 16.34
N LEU A 266 -27.36 27.68 15.80
CA LEU A 266 -26.17 26.97 15.34
C LEU A 266 -25.50 27.70 14.16
N LEU A 267 -24.20 27.95 14.29
CA LEU A 267 -23.34 28.58 13.30
C LEU A 267 -22.42 27.55 12.62
N SER A 268 -22.11 26.45 13.29
CA SER A 268 -21.19 25.45 12.77
C SER A 268 -21.53 24.07 13.30
N LEU A 269 -21.57 23.11 12.37
CA LEU A 269 -21.93 21.72 12.61
C LEU A 269 -20.88 20.83 11.97
N LYS A 270 -20.17 20.04 12.79
CA LYS A 270 -19.11 19.13 12.35
C LYS A 270 -19.47 17.70 12.74
N LEU A 271 -19.79 16.89 11.72
CA LEU A 271 -20.21 15.50 11.84
C LEU A 271 -19.37 14.60 10.93
N ARG A 272 -18.08 14.87 10.81
CA ARG A 272 -17.18 14.09 9.96
C ARG A 272 -16.99 12.68 10.53
N SER A 273 -17.08 11.66 9.69
CA SER A 273 -16.80 10.26 10.06
C SER A 273 -17.67 9.76 11.24
N CYS A 274 -18.95 10.14 11.26
CA CYS A 274 -19.89 9.74 12.32
C CYS A 274 -20.72 8.49 11.97
N TYR A 275 -20.41 7.80 10.87
CA TYR A 275 -21.17 6.66 10.35
C TYR A 275 -22.65 6.96 10.06
N LEU A 276 -22.98 8.22 9.74
CA LEU A 276 -24.36 8.59 9.37
C LEU A 276 -24.74 7.94 8.04
N GLN A 277 -25.94 7.34 7.97
CA GLN A 277 -26.38 6.58 6.80
C GLN A 277 -27.73 7.08 6.27
N GLY A 278 -27.96 6.86 4.97
CA GLY A 278 -29.27 7.08 4.34
C GLY A 278 -29.36 8.35 3.50
N ASN A 279 -30.57 8.69 3.07
CA ASN A 279 -30.81 9.88 2.24
C ASN A 279 -30.87 11.12 3.13
N PHE A 280 -29.96 12.08 2.89
CA PHE A 280 -29.74 13.17 3.83
C PHE A 280 -30.97 14.08 4.03
N LEU A 281 -31.77 14.38 2.99
CA LEU A 281 -32.76 15.46 3.07
C LEU A 281 -34.00 15.30 2.18
N GLU A 282 -34.95 14.48 2.58
CA GLU A 282 -36.32 14.69 2.09
C GLU A 282 -37.07 15.73 2.96
N TYR A 283 -36.66 15.96 4.24
CA TYR A 283 -37.42 16.78 5.21
C TYR A 283 -36.64 17.68 6.22
N ALA A 284 -35.31 17.77 6.19
CA ALA A 284 -34.59 18.53 7.23
C ALA A 284 -34.40 20.03 6.91
N HIS A 285 -34.78 20.89 7.86
CA HIS A 285 -34.56 22.35 7.82
C HIS A 285 -33.36 22.72 8.71
N LEU A 286 -32.16 22.78 8.13
CA LEU A 286 -30.99 23.32 8.84
C LEU A 286 -31.07 24.85 8.97
N SER A 287 -30.45 25.40 10.02
CA SER A 287 -30.44 26.84 10.30
C SER A 287 -29.86 27.65 9.13
N ASN A 288 -30.56 28.71 8.71
CA ASN A 288 -30.05 29.65 7.71
C ASN A 288 -28.88 30.51 8.22
N ARG A 289 -28.56 30.44 9.52
CA ARG A 289 -27.42 31.13 10.14
C ARG A 289 -26.13 30.32 10.04
N LEU A 290 -26.20 29.07 9.60
CA LEU A 290 -25.04 28.18 9.51
C LEU A 290 -23.97 28.74 8.56
N VAL A 291 -22.75 28.81 9.07
CA VAL A 291 -21.55 29.31 8.41
C VAL A 291 -20.65 28.16 7.96
N SER A 292 -20.56 27.09 8.75
CA SER A 292 -19.74 25.90 8.46
C SER A 292 -20.54 24.61 8.60
N LEU A 293 -20.42 23.73 7.62
CA LEU A 293 -21.05 22.40 7.62
C LEU A 293 -20.05 21.35 7.14
N ASP A 294 -19.71 20.40 8.01
CA ASP A 294 -18.91 19.22 7.66
C ASP A 294 -19.71 17.94 7.87
N LEU A 295 -19.96 17.22 6.77
CA LEU A 295 -20.62 15.92 6.74
C LEU A 295 -19.72 14.87 6.07
N SER A 296 -18.42 15.17 5.92
CA SER A 296 -17.50 14.34 5.18
C SER A 296 -17.35 12.94 5.80
N TRP A 297 -17.01 11.94 4.98
CA TRP A 297 -16.75 10.56 5.43
C TRP A 297 -17.96 9.89 6.11
N ASN A 298 -19.18 10.20 5.66
CA ASN A 298 -20.39 9.49 6.06
C ASN A 298 -21.02 8.74 4.87
N ASP A 299 -21.81 7.71 5.16
CA ASP A 299 -22.56 6.91 4.17
C ASP A 299 -23.88 7.58 3.73
N LEU A 300 -23.84 8.91 3.66
CA LEU A 300 -24.98 9.73 3.24
C LEU A 300 -25.12 9.73 1.72
N LYS A 301 -26.37 9.75 1.26
CA LYS A 301 -26.73 9.87 -0.15
C LYS A 301 -27.46 11.20 -0.39
N LEU A 302 -26.97 11.95 -1.37
CA LEU A 302 -27.53 13.21 -1.84
C LEU A 302 -28.00 13.06 -3.29
N GLN A 303 -29.16 13.64 -3.58
CA GLN A 303 -29.73 13.77 -4.92
C GLN A 303 -29.92 15.25 -5.25
N THR A 304 -30.09 15.60 -6.52
CA THR A 304 -30.23 17.01 -6.94
C THR A 304 -31.30 17.80 -6.17
N THR A 305 -32.46 17.19 -5.90
CA THR A 305 -33.59 17.83 -5.20
C THR A 305 -33.26 18.14 -3.74
N SER A 306 -32.70 17.16 -3.02
CA SER A 306 -32.27 17.30 -1.62
C SER A 306 -31.12 18.29 -1.47
N PHE A 307 -30.13 18.22 -2.36
CA PHE A 307 -29.01 19.15 -2.38
C PHE A 307 -29.47 20.59 -2.68
N SER A 308 -30.36 20.79 -3.65
CA SER A 308 -30.86 22.12 -3.98
C SER A 308 -31.66 22.75 -2.84
N LYS A 309 -32.50 21.97 -2.13
CA LYS A 309 -33.22 22.42 -0.93
C LYS A 309 -32.26 22.84 0.18
N LEU A 310 -31.18 22.07 0.40
CA LEU A 310 -30.13 22.43 1.35
C LEU A 310 -29.54 23.80 1.04
N LEU A 311 -29.17 24.03 -0.22
CA LEU A 311 -28.52 25.26 -0.65
C LEU A 311 -29.45 26.49 -0.59
N GLN A 312 -30.75 26.31 -0.82
CA GLN A 312 -31.74 27.40 -0.67
C GLN A 312 -31.83 27.90 0.77
N ASN A 313 -31.70 27.03 1.76
CA ASN A 313 -31.79 27.39 3.17
C ASN A 313 -30.48 28.00 3.70
N LEU A 314 -29.32 27.47 3.29
CA LEU A 314 -28.01 27.82 3.83
C LEU A 314 -27.37 29.04 3.14
N THR A 315 -28.06 30.18 3.21
CA THR A 315 -27.64 31.41 2.50
C THR A 315 -26.38 32.08 3.07
N ASN A 316 -26.02 31.84 4.33
CA ASN A 316 -24.82 32.40 4.99
C ASN A 316 -23.60 31.47 4.99
N LEU A 317 -23.70 30.32 4.29
CA LEU A 317 -22.69 29.28 4.34
C LEU A 317 -21.37 29.74 3.70
N ARG A 318 -20.28 29.66 4.46
CA ARG A 318 -18.91 29.98 4.04
C ARG A 318 -18.08 28.73 3.79
N GLU A 319 -18.36 27.65 4.50
CA GLU A 319 -17.58 26.41 4.43
C GLU A 319 -18.51 25.21 4.29
N LEU A 320 -18.25 24.41 3.26
CA LEU A 320 -19.00 23.19 2.99
C LEU A 320 -18.04 22.04 2.69
N TYR A 321 -18.07 21.03 3.54
CA TYR A 321 -17.27 19.82 3.43
C TYR A 321 -18.19 18.61 3.28
N LEU A 322 -18.15 17.98 2.10
CA LEU A 322 -18.94 16.79 1.77
C LEU A 322 -18.06 15.67 1.20
N SER A 323 -16.76 15.71 1.49
CA SER A 323 -15.83 14.73 0.89
C SER A 323 -16.23 13.30 1.30
N TYR A 324 -16.18 12.35 0.38
CA TYR A 324 -16.62 10.97 0.57
C TYR A 324 -18.13 10.77 0.84
N VAL A 325 -18.96 11.81 0.67
CA VAL A 325 -20.43 11.66 0.66
C VAL A 325 -20.90 11.27 -0.75
N ASN A 326 -21.83 10.32 -0.87
CA ASN A 326 -22.34 9.90 -2.17
C ASN A 326 -23.26 10.98 -2.78
N MET A 327 -22.74 11.66 -3.79
CA MET A 327 -23.42 12.70 -4.57
C MET A 327 -23.55 12.28 -6.05
N SER A 328 -23.54 10.98 -6.37
CA SER A 328 -23.56 10.51 -7.77
C SER A 328 -24.83 10.87 -8.54
N LEU A 329 -25.91 11.21 -7.82
CA LEU A 329 -27.19 11.63 -8.37
C LEU A 329 -27.39 13.16 -8.32
N VAL A 330 -26.36 13.93 -7.94
CA VAL A 330 -26.40 15.40 -7.93
C VAL A 330 -25.90 15.93 -9.26
N GLU A 331 -26.77 16.67 -9.95
CA GLU A 331 -26.39 17.38 -11.16
C GLU A 331 -25.43 18.54 -10.83
N PRO A 332 -24.22 18.59 -11.41
CA PRO A 332 -23.22 19.59 -11.03
C PRO A 332 -23.66 21.04 -11.23
N ILE A 333 -24.59 21.32 -12.16
CA ILE A 333 -25.13 22.68 -12.38
C ILE A 333 -25.76 23.27 -11.10
N SER A 334 -26.29 22.42 -10.22
CA SER A 334 -26.87 22.83 -8.93
C SER A 334 -25.86 23.50 -7.99
N LEU A 335 -24.54 23.29 -8.18
CA LEU A 335 -23.48 24.00 -7.45
C LEU A 335 -23.54 25.52 -7.68
N MET A 336 -24.14 25.97 -8.78
CA MET A 336 -24.34 27.40 -9.01
C MET A 336 -25.33 28.06 -8.05
N ASN A 337 -26.11 27.27 -7.31
CA ASN A 337 -27.02 27.75 -6.26
C ASN A 337 -26.34 27.95 -4.90
N LEU A 338 -25.04 27.63 -4.78
CA LEU A 338 -24.29 27.84 -3.54
C LEU A 338 -24.31 29.32 -3.12
N SER A 339 -24.18 29.60 -1.82
CA SER A 339 -24.10 30.97 -1.29
C SER A 339 -22.97 31.78 -1.94
N SER A 340 -23.20 33.06 -2.19
CA SER A 340 -22.16 33.99 -2.65
C SER A 340 -21.08 34.25 -1.59
N SER A 341 -21.36 33.93 -0.32
CA SER A 341 -20.40 34.01 0.79
C SER A 341 -19.45 32.81 0.87
N LEU A 342 -19.68 31.76 0.07
CA LEU A 342 -18.89 30.54 0.11
C LEU A 342 -17.40 30.80 -0.18
N SER A 343 -16.56 30.25 0.68
CA SER A 343 -15.11 30.38 0.67
C SER A 343 -14.37 29.04 0.59
N TYR A 344 -14.92 27.98 1.19
CA TYR A 344 -14.37 26.62 1.14
C TYR A 344 -15.42 25.66 0.59
N LEU A 345 -15.04 24.94 -0.47
CA LEU A 345 -15.84 23.85 -1.03
C LEU A 345 -14.97 22.60 -1.21
N GLN A 346 -15.27 21.55 -0.44
CA GLN A 346 -14.58 20.27 -0.52
C GLN A 346 -15.54 19.14 -0.87
N LEU A 347 -15.44 18.67 -2.10
CA LEU A 347 -16.26 17.59 -2.68
C LEU A 347 -15.34 16.46 -3.19
N CYS A 348 -14.33 16.08 -2.41
CA CYS A 348 -13.40 15.03 -2.82
C CYS A 348 -14.09 13.66 -2.77
N ASN A 349 -13.96 12.87 -3.83
CA ASN A 349 -14.50 11.51 -3.93
C ASN A 349 -16.00 11.41 -3.63
N CYS A 350 -16.80 12.32 -4.18
CA CYS A 350 -18.26 12.33 -3.99
C CYS A 350 -19.02 11.54 -5.08
N GLY A 351 -18.31 11.03 -6.09
CA GLY A 351 -18.93 10.34 -7.22
C GLY A 351 -19.69 11.26 -8.17
N LEU A 352 -19.44 12.58 -8.15
CA LEU A 352 -20.08 13.54 -9.05
C LEU A 352 -19.80 13.21 -10.51
N GLN A 353 -20.82 13.33 -11.36
CA GLN A 353 -20.78 12.98 -12.79
C GLN A 353 -21.36 14.11 -13.64
N GLY A 354 -20.89 14.25 -14.88
CA GLY A 354 -21.38 15.26 -15.83
C GLY A 354 -20.54 16.54 -15.86
N GLU A 355 -21.08 17.61 -16.44
CA GLU A 355 -20.31 18.84 -16.71
C GLU A 355 -20.25 19.76 -15.49
N PHE A 356 -19.02 20.03 -15.01
CA PHE A 356 -18.79 20.97 -13.92
C PHE A 356 -19.03 22.43 -14.35
N PRO A 357 -19.81 23.24 -13.60
CA PRO A 357 -20.02 24.64 -13.91
C PRO A 357 -18.76 25.47 -13.62
N GLY A 358 -17.89 25.60 -14.62
CA GLY A 358 -16.59 26.26 -14.49
C GLY A 358 -16.64 27.72 -14.00
N ASN A 359 -17.74 28.42 -14.25
CA ASN A 359 -17.98 29.79 -13.76
C ASN A 359 -18.05 29.89 -12.23
N LEU A 360 -18.16 28.78 -11.49
CA LEU A 360 -17.99 28.76 -10.03
C LEU A 360 -16.65 29.37 -9.59
N LEU A 361 -15.58 29.20 -10.40
CA LEU A 361 -14.26 29.78 -10.15
C LEU A 361 -14.24 31.32 -10.21
N GLN A 362 -15.27 31.96 -10.77
CA GLN A 362 -15.37 33.42 -10.87
C GLN A 362 -15.97 34.04 -9.59
N ARG A 363 -16.37 33.23 -8.61
CA ARG A 363 -16.99 33.70 -7.37
C ARG A 363 -15.98 34.42 -6.46
N PRO A 364 -16.26 35.66 -6.03
CA PRO A 364 -15.25 36.55 -5.44
C PRO A 364 -14.68 36.06 -4.10
N ASN A 365 -15.46 35.29 -3.33
CA ASN A 365 -15.06 34.83 -2.00
C ASN A 365 -14.44 33.43 -1.99
N LEU A 366 -14.48 32.69 -3.11
CA LEU A 366 -13.99 31.32 -3.16
C LEU A 366 -12.47 31.29 -2.99
N ARG A 367 -12.00 30.61 -1.92
CA ARG A 367 -10.59 30.46 -1.56
C ARG A 367 -10.09 29.04 -1.82
N VAL A 368 -10.91 28.03 -1.56
CA VAL A 368 -10.55 26.61 -1.72
C VAL A 368 -11.61 25.88 -2.51
N LEU A 369 -11.17 25.20 -3.56
CA LEU A 369 -11.98 24.26 -4.32
C LEU A 369 -11.25 22.92 -4.43
N ASN A 370 -11.84 21.87 -3.86
CA ASN A 370 -11.32 20.50 -3.96
C ASN A 370 -12.38 19.59 -4.57
N LEU A 371 -12.14 19.12 -5.80
CA LEU A 371 -13.00 18.20 -6.56
C LEU A 371 -12.30 16.87 -6.84
N ARG A 372 -11.22 16.55 -6.10
CA ARG A 372 -10.39 15.38 -6.39
C ARG A 372 -11.20 14.08 -6.42
N ARG A 373 -10.78 13.10 -7.22
CA ARG A 373 -11.37 11.74 -7.27
C ARG A 373 -12.85 11.71 -7.66
N ASN A 374 -13.32 12.69 -8.44
CA ASN A 374 -14.59 12.58 -9.16
C ASN A 374 -14.30 12.18 -10.61
N TYR A 375 -14.07 10.88 -10.81
CA TYR A 375 -13.50 10.32 -12.04
C TYR A 375 -14.34 10.55 -13.30
N ASP A 376 -15.64 10.81 -13.16
CA ASP A 376 -16.59 11.06 -14.26
C ASP A 376 -17.04 12.52 -14.38
N LEU A 377 -16.44 13.41 -13.59
CA LEU A 377 -16.67 14.84 -13.72
C LEU A 377 -15.90 15.39 -14.92
N ILE A 378 -16.64 15.89 -15.91
CA ILE A 378 -16.14 16.46 -17.18
C ILE A 378 -16.36 17.97 -17.20
N GLY A 379 -15.95 18.62 -18.29
CA GLY A 379 -16.19 20.05 -18.53
C GLY A 379 -14.91 20.81 -18.84
N CYS A 380 -15.01 22.14 -18.93
CA CYS A 380 -13.88 23.02 -19.21
C CYS A 380 -13.83 24.17 -18.20
N LEU A 381 -12.62 24.57 -17.80
CA LEU A 381 -12.43 25.74 -16.94
C LEU A 381 -12.64 27.04 -17.74
N PRO A 382 -13.16 28.12 -17.12
CA PRO A 382 -13.35 29.39 -17.81
C PRO A 382 -11.99 29.99 -18.20
N ARG A 383 -11.90 30.56 -19.40
CA ARG A 383 -10.66 31.12 -19.94
C ARG A 383 -10.13 32.33 -19.16
N SER A 384 -10.99 33.07 -18.45
CA SER A 384 -10.60 34.27 -17.70
C SER A 384 -11.51 34.55 -16.50
N ASN A 385 -11.16 35.58 -15.72
CA ASN A 385 -11.92 36.11 -14.58
C ASN A 385 -12.04 35.16 -13.38
N TRP A 386 -11.00 34.37 -13.11
CA TRP A 386 -10.98 33.59 -11.87
C TRP A 386 -10.92 34.52 -10.66
N SER A 387 -11.48 34.04 -9.56
CA SER A 387 -11.45 34.72 -8.27
C SER A 387 -10.01 34.99 -7.83
N CYS A 388 -9.70 36.26 -7.57
CA CYS A 388 -8.41 36.64 -7.00
C CYS A 388 -8.22 36.15 -5.55
N SER A 389 -9.29 35.63 -4.93
CA SER A 389 -9.27 35.04 -3.59
C SER A 389 -8.85 33.57 -3.60
N LEU A 390 -8.87 32.89 -4.76
CA LEU A 390 -8.60 31.46 -4.86
C LEU A 390 -7.14 31.17 -4.49
N LYS A 391 -6.93 30.39 -3.41
CA LYS A 391 -5.63 30.00 -2.87
C LYS A 391 -5.30 28.53 -3.11
N SER A 392 -6.31 27.66 -3.16
CA SER A 392 -6.14 26.23 -3.38
C SER A 392 -7.11 25.72 -4.44
N LEU A 393 -6.56 25.04 -5.44
CA LEU A 393 -7.33 24.38 -6.49
C LEU A 393 -6.84 22.93 -6.62
N SER A 394 -7.75 21.98 -6.40
CA SER A 394 -7.46 20.56 -6.54
C SER A 394 -8.49 19.90 -7.47
N LEU A 395 -8.02 19.46 -8.64
CA LEU A 395 -8.83 18.83 -9.70
C LEU A 395 -8.35 17.41 -10.02
N SER A 396 -7.47 16.85 -9.20
CA SER A 396 -6.84 15.56 -9.45
C SER A 396 -7.85 14.43 -9.69
N TYR A 397 -7.57 13.53 -10.63
CA TYR A 397 -8.47 12.43 -10.99
C TYR A 397 -9.88 12.90 -11.39
N THR A 398 -9.93 13.97 -12.19
CA THR A 398 -11.15 14.42 -12.88
C THR A 398 -10.90 14.48 -14.39
N LYS A 399 -11.95 14.45 -15.20
CA LYS A 399 -11.88 14.56 -16.67
C LYS A 399 -12.07 15.99 -17.17
N ILE A 400 -12.09 16.98 -16.27
CA ILE A 400 -12.18 18.40 -16.60
C ILE A 400 -10.96 18.79 -17.45
N ALA A 401 -11.21 19.35 -18.63
CA ALA A 401 -10.17 19.77 -19.56
C ALA A 401 -9.43 21.01 -19.03
N ILE A 402 -8.10 20.95 -19.02
CA ILE A 402 -7.21 22.03 -18.59
C ILE A 402 -6.31 22.45 -19.76
N HIS A 403 -6.56 23.62 -20.32
CA HIS A 403 -5.78 24.16 -21.44
C HIS A 403 -4.52 24.88 -20.94
N LEU A 404 -3.33 24.35 -21.29
CA LEU A 404 -2.03 24.95 -20.93
C LEU A 404 -1.64 26.08 -21.87
N GLU A 405 -2.38 27.19 -21.80
CA GLU A 405 -2.15 28.41 -22.59
C GLU A 405 -1.84 29.62 -21.69
N GLY A 406 -1.33 30.71 -22.28
CA GLY A 406 -0.89 31.89 -21.52
C GLY A 406 -1.98 32.56 -20.66
N ASP A 407 -3.26 32.39 -20.98
CA ASP A 407 -4.36 32.92 -20.18
C ASP A 407 -4.56 32.15 -18.86
N LEU A 408 -4.18 30.87 -18.78
CA LEU A 408 -4.24 30.07 -17.55
C LEU A 408 -3.37 30.69 -16.44
N ILE A 409 -2.19 31.21 -16.80
CA ILE A 409 -1.24 31.81 -15.85
C ILE A 409 -1.80 33.09 -15.22
N LYS A 410 -2.58 33.89 -15.95
CA LYS A 410 -3.24 35.07 -15.38
C LYS A 410 -4.24 34.68 -14.30
N ASN A 411 -4.94 33.57 -14.51
CA ASN A 411 -5.98 33.08 -13.61
C ASN A 411 -5.41 32.41 -12.35
N LEU A 412 -4.23 31.80 -12.42
CA LEU A 412 -3.60 31.09 -11.31
C LEU A 412 -2.76 31.96 -10.36
N ARG A 413 -2.64 33.27 -10.61
CA ARG A 413 -1.73 34.16 -9.84
C ARG A 413 -2.00 34.24 -8.35
N SER A 414 -3.22 33.96 -7.90
CA SER A 414 -3.57 33.95 -6.47
C SER A 414 -3.38 32.58 -5.82
N VAL A 415 -3.27 31.51 -6.62
CA VAL A 415 -3.24 30.12 -6.19
C VAL A 415 -1.85 29.78 -5.66
N ARG A 416 -1.81 29.21 -4.46
CA ARG A 416 -0.61 28.72 -3.76
C ARG A 416 -0.49 27.20 -3.80
N ILE A 417 -1.63 26.50 -3.73
CA ILE A 417 -1.70 25.03 -3.75
C ILE A 417 -2.41 24.61 -5.04
N LEU A 418 -1.71 23.87 -5.89
CA LEU A 418 -2.24 23.39 -7.16
C LEU A 418 -2.02 21.89 -7.30
N ASN A 419 -3.10 21.11 -7.21
CA ASN A 419 -3.07 19.66 -7.33
C ASN A 419 -3.82 19.21 -8.59
N LEU A 420 -3.06 18.80 -9.60
CA LEU A 420 -3.54 18.42 -10.93
C LEU A 420 -3.03 17.03 -11.33
N GLN A 421 -2.88 16.12 -10.37
CA GLN A 421 -2.55 14.72 -10.62
C GLN A 421 -3.61 14.02 -11.48
N ALA A 422 -3.21 13.24 -12.50
CA ALA A 422 -4.13 12.50 -13.37
C ALA A 422 -5.30 13.35 -13.91
N CYS A 423 -4.98 14.48 -14.54
CA CYS A 423 -5.95 15.41 -15.12
C CYS A 423 -5.97 15.33 -16.65
N ASN A 424 -7.04 15.83 -17.28
CA ASN A 424 -7.17 15.89 -18.72
C ASN A 424 -6.55 17.19 -19.29
N PHE A 425 -5.23 17.22 -19.45
CA PHE A 425 -4.53 18.39 -20.01
C PHE A 425 -4.66 18.47 -21.54
N VAL A 426 -4.93 19.67 -22.03
CA VAL A 426 -4.83 20.04 -23.44
C VAL A 426 -3.58 20.89 -23.63
N GLY A 427 -2.59 20.31 -24.33
CA GLY A 427 -1.23 20.86 -24.45
C GLY A 427 -0.25 20.24 -23.46
N SER A 428 1.05 20.49 -23.66
CA SER A 428 2.14 19.87 -22.89
C SER A 428 3.21 20.86 -22.39
N ASN A 429 2.98 22.16 -22.59
CA ASN A 429 3.98 23.17 -22.25
C ASN A 429 3.97 23.51 -20.75
N VAL A 430 4.76 22.77 -19.96
CA VAL A 430 4.86 22.95 -18.51
C VAL A 430 5.70 24.16 -18.08
N THR A 431 6.49 24.77 -18.98
CA THR A 431 7.30 25.99 -18.69
C THR A 431 6.51 27.10 -18.02
N LEU A 432 5.22 27.20 -18.38
CA LEU A 432 4.29 28.21 -17.90
C LEU A 432 4.17 28.21 -16.36
N PHE A 433 4.26 27.04 -15.72
CA PHE A 433 4.16 26.90 -14.26
C PHE A 433 5.32 27.59 -13.53
N GLY A 434 6.52 27.67 -14.14
CA GLY A 434 7.67 28.38 -13.58
C GLY A 434 7.46 29.90 -13.40
N ASN A 435 6.39 30.47 -13.99
CA ASN A 435 6.02 31.87 -13.79
C ASN A 435 5.14 32.11 -12.55
N LEU A 436 4.66 31.05 -11.87
CA LEU A 436 3.76 31.14 -10.72
C LEU A 436 4.53 31.15 -9.39
N ARG A 437 5.36 32.17 -9.18
CA ARG A 437 6.30 32.27 -8.04
C ARG A 437 5.65 32.20 -6.65
N GLN A 438 4.35 32.44 -6.55
CA GLN A 438 3.59 32.35 -5.30
C GLN A 438 3.24 30.91 -4.89
N LEU A 439 3.48 29.91 -5.75
CA LEU A 439 3.16 28.51 -5.46
C LEU A 439 3.99 28.00 -4.27
N SER A 440 3.30 27.35 -3.35
CA SER A 440 3.89 26.56 -2.26
C SER A 440 3.80 25.06 -2.54
N GLN A 441 2.76 24.62 -3.25
CA GLN A 441 2.59 23.21 -3.62
C GLN A 441 2.16 23.07 -5.06
N LEU A 442 2.87 22.20 -5.79
CA LEU A 442 2.57 21.82 -7.16
C LEU A 442 2.65 20.30 -7.31
N SER A 443 1.51 19.67 -7.59
CA SER A 443 1.46 18.26 -8.00
C SER A 443 0.90 18.15 -9.42
N LEU A 444 1.72 17.59 -10.32
CA LEU A 444 1.40 17.29 -11.71
C LEU A 444 1.58 15.79 -12.00
N SER A 445 1.53 14.94 -10.97
CA SER A 445 1.83 13.51 -11.11
C SER A 445 0.80 12.74 -11.92
N SER A 446 1.16 11.54 -12.38
CA SER A 446 0.26 10.64 -13.11
C SER A 446 -0.37 11.30 -14.35
N ASN A 447 0.37 12.19 -15.02
CA ASN A 447 -0.02 12.80 -16.28
C ASN A 447 0.89 12.26 -17.41
N ASN A 448 0.65 12.70 -18.64
CA ASN A 448 1.45 12.29 -19.80
C ASN A 448 2.48 13.36 -20.23
N PHE A 449 2.98 14.16 -19.28
CA PHE A 449 3.99 15.19 -19.60
C PHE A 449 5.31 14.54 -20.00
N SER A 450 5.99 15.13 -20.98
CA SER A 450 7.24 14.59 -21.54
C SER A 450 8.23 15.70 -21.86
N GLY A 451 9.44 15.32 -22.27
CA GLY A 451 10.55 16.26 -22.46
C GLY A 451 11.31 16.53 -21.16
N GLN A 452 12.18 17.54 -21.14
CA GLN A 452 12.95 17.91 -19.95
C GLN A 452 12.13 18.79 -19.01
N ILE A 453 12.42 18.72 -17.70
CA ILE A 453 11.88 19.70 -16.77
C ILE A 453 12.50 21.07 -17.08
N PRO A 454 11.70 22.13 -17.27
CA PRO A 454 12.21 23.46 -17.54
C PRO A 454 12.98 24.06 -16.34
N PRO A 455 14.11 24.76 -16.57
CA PRO A 455 14.85 25.44 -15.51
C PRO A 455 14.03 26.54 -14.82
N GLU A 456 12.98 27.08 -15.45
CA GLU A 456 12.08 28.08 -14.87
C GLU A 456 11.38 27.60 -13.60
N PHE A 457 11.31 26.28 -13.36
CA PHE A 457 10.82 25.73 -12.08
C PHE A 457 11.71 26.16 -10.90
N GLY A 458 12.98 26.46 -11.14
CA GLY A 458 13.88 27.04 -10.15
C GLY A 458 13.48 28.44 -9.66
N ASN A 459 12.54 29.13 -10.34
CA ASN A 459 12.01 30.43 -9.91
C ASN A 459 10.94 30.32 -8.81
N LEU A 460 10.51 29.11 -8.44
CA LEU A 460 9.44 28.88 -7.47
C LEU A 460 10.00 28.87 -6.03
N GLU A 461 10.58 29.98 -5.60
CA GLU A 461 11.35 30.09 -4.33
C GLU A 461 10.54 29.76 -3.06
N HIS A 462 9.21 29.84 -3.12
CA HIS A 462 8.30 29.49 -2.01
C HIS A 462 7.80 28.04 -2.05
N LEU A 463 8.23 27.26 -3.04
CA LEU A 463 7.76 25.90 -3.24
C LEU A 463 8.29 24.97 -2.13
N SER A 464 7.37 24.37 -1.39
CA SER A 464 7.64 23.38 -0.36
C SER A 464 7.37 21.96 -0.82
N VAL A 465 6.42 21.76 -1.74
CA VAL A 465 6.05 20.44 -2.27
C VAL A 465 6.05 20.47 -3.78
N LEU A 466 6.87 19.60 -4.39
CA LEU A 466 6.89 19.34 -5.82
C LEU A 466 6.74 17.86 -6.10
N ASP A 467 5.67 17.50 -6.78
CA ASP A 467 5.39 16.13 -7.22
C ASP A 467 5.16 16.10 -8.74
N LEU A 468 6.12 15.52 -9.45
CA LEU A 468 6.10 15.30 -10.91
C LEU A 468 6.12 13.80 -11.26
N SER A 469 5.85 12.93 -10.27
CA SER A 469 5.96 11.49 -10.41
C SER A 469 5.01 10.90 -11.46
N PHE A 470 5.27 9.68 -11.93
CA PHE A 470 4.40 8.97 -12.88
C PHE A 470 4.08 9.80 -14.15
N ASN A 471 5.11 10.37 -14.76
CA ASN A 471 5.03 11.08 -16.04
C ASN A 471 6.03 10.45 -17.03
N ASN A 472 6.25 11.11 -18.16
CA ASN A 472 7.23 10.71 -19.18
C ASN A 472 8.33 11.77 -19.34
N PHE A 473 8.64 12.52 -18.27
CA PHE A 473 9.75 13.48 -18.27
C PHE A 473 11.09 12.76 -18.47
N SER A 474 12.05 13.43 -19.09
CA SER A 474 13.32 12.85 -19.52
C SER A 474 14.47 13.84 -19.43
N GLY A 475 15.70 13.40 -19.74
CA GLY A 475 16.89 14.26 -19.65
C GLY A 475 17.34 14.47 -18.21
N GLN A 476 18.17 15.50 -17.97
CA GLN A 476 18.76 15.78 -16.66
C GLN A 476 17.86 16.69 -15.82
N ILE A 477 17.97 16.60 -14.50
CA ILE A 477 17.34 17.57 -13.60
C ILE A 477 18.15 18.88 -13.65
N PRO A 478 17.51 20.05 -13.86
CA PRO A 478 18.19 21.34 -13.83
C PRO A 478 18.86 21.64 -12.48
N LEU A 479 20.14 22.06 -12.49
CA LEU A 479 20.91 22.36 -11.27
C LEU A 479 20.27 23.45 -10.41
N VAL A 480 19.51 24.36 -11.03
CA VAL A 480 18.77 25.45 -10.35
C VAL A 480 17.74 24.95 -9.35
N PHE A 481 17.36 23.66 -9.37
CA PHE A 481 16.52 23.06 -8.34
C PHE A 481 17.16 23.13 -6.96
N GLY A 482 18.49 23.16 -6.87
CA GLY A 482 19.19 23.37 -5.59
C GLY A 482 18.94 24.74 -4.95
N ASN A 483 18.31 25.68 -5.65
CA ASN A 483 17.94 27.00 -5.11
C ASN A 483 16.57 27.01 -4.42
N LEU A 484 15.79 25.92 -4.51
CA LEU A 484 14.46 25.81 -3.91
C LEU A 484 14.55 25.58 -2.40
N GLY A 485 15.07 26.58 -1.66
CA GLY A 485 15.45 26.43 -0.26
C GLY A 485 14.32 26.08 0.71
N GLN A 486 13.04 26.22 0.31
CA GLN A 486 11.87 25.85 1.12
C GLN A 486 11.34 24.44 0.83
N LEU A 487 11.93 23.73 -0.13
CA LEU A 487 11.45 22.42 -0.57
C LEU A 487 11.62 21.37 0.53
N SER A 488 10.50 20.81 0.98
CA SER A 488 10.44 19.74 1.98
C SER A 488 10.06 18.39 1.38
N TRP A 489 9.35 18.38 0.25
CA TRP A 489 8.95 17.18 -0.47
C TRP A 489 9.28 17.30 -1.95
N LEU A 490 10.09 16.37 -2.45
CA LEU A 490 10.41 16.23 -3.87
C LEU A 490 10.18 14.80 -4.33
N ASP A 491 9.21 14.61 -5.22
CA ASP A 491 8.94 13.33 -5.87
C ASP A 491 9.04 13.49 -7.39
N LEU A 492 10.05 12.83 -7.97
CA LEU A 492 10.30 12.76 -9.40
C LEU A 492 10.28 11.31 -9.90
N SER A 493 9.74 10.39 -9.10
CA SER A 493 9.75 8.95 -9.36
C SER A 493 8.94 8.56 -10.61
N PHE A 494 9.16 7.35 -11.12
CA PHE A 494 8.42 6.82 -12.28
C PHE A 494 8.41 7.77 -13.49
N ASN A 495 9.60 8.14 -13.94
CA ASN A 495 9.83 8.98 -15.12
C ASN A 495 11.01 8.39 -15.93
N ASN A 496 11.47 9.11 -16.95
CA ASN A 496 12.62 8.75 -17.78
C ASN A 496 13.82 9.68 -17.53
N PHE A 497 13.98 10.27 -16.34
CA PHE A 497 15.12 11.13 -16.02
C PHE A 497 16.44 10.37 -16.14
N SER A 498 17.50 11.05 -16.55
CA SER A 498 18.80 10.46 -16.86
C SER A 498 19.94 11.39 -16.46
N GLY A 499 21.19 10.94 -16.60
CA GLY A 499 22.36 11.66 -16.12
C GLY A 499 22.60 11.43 -14.62
N GLN A 500 23.33 12.33 -13.96
CA GLN A 500 23.66 12.22 -12.54
C GLN A 500 22.64 12.93 -11.66
N ILE A 501 22.49 12.47 -10.42
CA ILE A 501 21.75 13.21 -9.39
C ILE A 501 22.56 14.49 -9.07
N PRO A 502 21.97 15.70 -9.14
CA PRO A 502 22.69 16.94 -8.90
C PRO A 502 23.31 17.04 -7.49
N LEU A 503 24.59 17.41 -7.39
CA LEU A 503 25.22 17.74 -6.11
C LEU A 503 24.50 18.88 -5.38
N ALA A 504 23.91 19.80 -6.14
CA ALA A 504 23.15 20.95 -5.66
C ALA A 504 21.92 20.56 -4.81
N PHE A 505 21.44 19.32 -4.89
CA PHE A 505 20.38 18.84 -4.01
C PHE A 505 20.79 18.87 -2.54
N GLY A 506 22.10 18.77 -2.23
CA GLY A 506 22.61 18.94 -0.87
C GLY A 506 22.38 20.33 -0.25
N ASN A 507 21.92 21.31 -1.03
CA ASN A 507 21.58 22.66 -0.54
C ASN A 507 20.13 22.76 -0.02
N LEU A 508 19.30 21.73 -0.22
CA LEU A 508 17.87 21.72 0.13
C LEU A 508 17.66 21.42 1.63
N GLY A 509 18.14 22.29 2.51
CA GLY A 509 18.24 22.02 3.96
C GLY A 509 16.93 21.62 4.68
N HIS A 510 15.76 21.91 4.11
CA HIS A 510 14.44 21.55 4.64
C HIS A 510 13.86 20.26 4.07
N LEU A 511 14.60 19.54 3.21
CA LEU A 511 14.09 18.35 2.52
C LEU A 511 13.90 17.19 3.51
N ILE A 512 12.65 16.70 3.59
CA ILE A 512 12.21 15.59 4.43
C ILE A 512 12.00 14.33 3.58
N TRP A 513 11.46 14.51 2.37
CA TRP A 513 11.13 13.43 1.45
C TRP A 513 11.80 13.63 0.10
N LEU A 514 12.62 12.66 -0.32
CA LEU A 514 13.24 12.62 -1.64
C LEU A 514 12.99 11.27 -2.31
N ASP A 515 12.18 11.26 -3.36
CA ASP A 515 11.95 10.07 -4.20
C ASP A 515 12.38 10.36 -5.65
N LEU A 516 13.41 9.64 -6.08
CA LEU A 516 13.95 9.65 -7.45
C LEU A 516 13.89 8.25 -8.09
N SER A 517 13.12 7.33 -7.48
CA SER A 517 13.08 5.93 -7.88
C SER A 517 12.46 5.72 -9.27
N PHE A 518 12.68 4.56 -9.87
CA PHE A 518 12.14 4.20 -11.19
C PHE A 518 12.43 5.26 -12.28
N ASN A 519 13.71 5.54 -12.46
CA ASN A 519 14.25 6.45 -13.47
C ASN A 519 15.50 5.84 -14.12
N ASN A 520 16.19 6.61 -14.97
CA ASN A 520 17.43 6.20 -15.63
C ASN A 520 18.66 6.96 -15.08
N PHE A 521 18.66 7.42 -13.82
CA PHE A 521 19.81 8.08 -13.21
C PHE A 521 21.05 7.17 -13.20
N SER A 522 22.23 7.76 -13.33
CA SER A 522 23.51 7.07 -13.48
C SER A 522 24.62 7.82 -12.75
N GLY A 523 25.83 7.26 -12.70
CA GLY A 523 26.92 7.83 -11.92
C GLY A 523 26.82 7.45 -10.43
N GLN A 524 27.49 8.20 -9.56
CA GLN A 524 27.55 7.91 -8.13
C GLN A 524 26.41 8.58 -7.37
N ILE A 525 26.03 7.99 -6.22
CA ILE A 525 25.16 8.67 -5.26
C ILE A 525 25.94 9.88 -4.70
N PRO A 526 25.42 11.11 -4.82
CA PRO A 526 26.13 12.30 -4.36
C PRO A 526 26.32 12.31 -2.84
N PHE A 527 27.57 12.48 -2.38
CA PHE A 527 27.87 12.58 -0.94
C PHE A 527 27.17 13.78 -0.27
N SER A 528 26.86 14.83 -1.05
CA SER A 528 26.20 16.05 -0.58
C SER A 528 24.76 15.82 -0.11
N LEU A 529 24.11 14.70 -0.48
CA LEU A 529 22.81 14.33 0.08
C LEU A 529 22.87 14.14 1.61
N ALA A 530 24.06 13.83 2.16
CA ALA A 530 24.27 13.77 3.61
C ALA A 530 24.12 15.13 4.34
N ASN A 531 24.02 16.24 3.61
CA ASN A 531 23.77 17.57 4.19
C ASN A 531 22.29 17.76 4.57
N LEU A 532 21.38 16.91 4.09
CA LEU A 532 19.94 17.02 4.29
C LEU A 532 19.52 16.50 5.67
N LYS A 533 19.79 17.28 6.73
CA LYS A 533 19.65 16.81 8.11
C LYS A 533 18.22 16.44 8.54
N GLN A 534 17.22 16.95 7.84
CA GLN A 534 15.81 16.67 8.08
C GLN A 534 15.28 15.47 7.27
N LEU A 535 16.12 14.86 6.44
CA LEU A 535 15.68 13.81 5.52
C LEU A 535 15.21 12.58 6.30
N PHE A 536 13.94 12.26 6.13
CA PHE A 536 13.24 11.13 6.73
C PHE A 536 13.13 9.95 5.75
N TYR A 537 12.91 10.25 4.48
CA TYR A 537 12.71 9.28 3.41
C TYR A 537 13.62 9.56 2.22
N LEU A 538 14.41 8.55 1.84
CA LEU A 538 15.26 8.55 0.66
C LEU A 538 15.01 7.29 -0.18
N ASP A 539 14.42 7.46 -1.35
CA ASP A 539 14.25 6.38 -2.33
C ASP A 539 14.96 6.71 -3.66
N LEU A 540 15.94 5.87 -3.99
CA LEU A 540 16.70 5.88 -5.24
C LEU A 540 16.60 4.52 -5.97
N ASP A 541 15.62 3.69 -5.62
CA ASP A 541 15.41 2.36 -6.18
C ASP A 541 15.27 2.39 -7.71
N ASN A 542 15.59 1.29 -8.39
CA ASN A 542 15.34 1.10 -9.82
C ASN A 542 15.93 2.23 -10.69
N ASN A 543 17.26 2.39 -10.60
CA ASN A 543 18.04 3.31 -11.42
C ASN A 543 19.30 2.60 -11.95
N ASN A 544 20.20 3.33 -12.62
CA ASN A 544 21.52 2.85 -13.06
C ASN A 544 22.67 3.44 -12.20
N LEU A 545 22.42 3.75 -10.93
CA LEU A 545 23.44 4.31 -10.02
C LEU A 545 24.55 3.31 -9.76
N SER A 546 25.76 3.80 -9.53
CA SER A 546 27.00 3.04 -9.45
C SER A 546 27.92 3.59 -8.36
N GLY A 547 29.07 2.96 -8.13
CA GLY A 547 29.98 3.36 -7.04
C GLY A 547 29.50 2.87 -5.67
N ALA A 548 30.16 3.35 -4.62
CA ALA A 548 29.88 2.94 -3.24
C ALA A 548 28.73 3.75 -2.61
N ILE A 549 28.07 3.15 -1.62
CA ILE A 549 27.14 3.87 -0.75
C ILE A 549 27.95 4.87 0.08
N PRO A 550 27.61 6.18 0.09
CA PRO A 550 28.36 7.16 0.85
C PRO A 550 28.29 6.88 2.36
N ASN A 551 29.45 6.74 3.01
CA ASN A 551 29.52 6.59 4.46
C ASN A 551 28.97 7.84 5.21
N SER A 552 28.97 9.00 4.55
CA SER A 552 28.41 10.25 5.06
C SER A 552 26.91 10.19 5.31
N PHE A 553 26.19 9.20 4.75
CA PHE A 553 24.76 8.97 5.05
C PHE A 553 24.51 8.71 6.53
N ALA A 554 25.53 8.28 7.29
CA ALA A 554 25.49 8.21 8.75
C ALA A 554 25.17 9.55 9.44
N ASN A 555 25.28 10.68 8.74
CA ASN A 555 24.96 12.00 9.28
C ASN A 555 23.48 12.40 9.10
N LEU A 556 22.63 11.52 8.57
CA LEU A 556 21.19 11.73 8.35
C LEU A 556 20.38 11.19 9.53
N ALA A 557 20.54 11.80 10.71
CA ALA A 557 19.99 11.26 11.97
C ALA A 557 18.46 11.04 11.97
N GLN A 558 17.70 11.74 11.13
CA GLN A 558 16.25 11.61 11.01
C GLN A 558 15.80 10.52 10.03
N LEU A 559 16.72 9.89 9.30
CA LEU A 559 16.40 8.96 8.23
C LEU A 559 15.78 7.68 8.78
N GLN A 560 14.56 7.38 8.34
CA GLN A 560 13.84 6.16 8.68
C GLN A 560 13.81 5.17 7.52
N TYR A 561 13.72 5.68 6.28
CA TYR A 561 13.62 4.85 5.07
C TYR A 561 14.79 5.12 4.14
N LEU A 562 15.61 4.10 3.91
CA LEU A 562 16.70 4.12 2.93
C LEU A 562 16.51 3.00 1.91
N ARG A 563 16.18 3.38 0.67
CA ARG A 563 15.88 2.46 -0.43
C ARG A 563 16.83 2.74 -1.61
N LEU A 564 17.73 1.81 -1.88
CA LEU A 564 18.78 1.88 -2.92
C LEU A 564 18.81 0.63 -3.83
N SER A 565 17.75 -0.18 -3.79
CA SER A 565 17.63 -1.45 -4.50
C SER A 565 17.61 -1.30 -6.02
N ASN A 566 17.93 -2.38 -6.73
CA ASN A 566 17.89 -2.42 -8.21
C ASN A 566 18.76 -1.32 -8.85
N ASN A 567 20.02 -1.26 -8.44
CA ASN A 567 21.04 -0.37 -8.98
C ASN A 567 22.31 -1.18 -9.35
N ARG A 568 23.46 -0.51 -9.52
CA ARG A 568 24.77 -1.12 -9.77
C ARG A 568 25.78 -0.69 -8.72
N LEU A 569 25.33 -0.52 -7.48
CA LEU A 569 26.19 -0.12 -6.36
C LEU A 569 27.19 -1.23 -6.04
N VAL A 570 28.42 -0.84 -5.74
CA VAL A 570 29.57 -1.73 -5.50
C VAL A 570 30.23 -1.41 -4.17
N GLY A 571 31.12 -2.28 -3.71
CA GLY A 571 31.86 -2.08 -2.47
C GLY A 571 31.07 -2.54 -1.23
N PRO A 572 31.64 -2.32 -0.03
CA PRO A 572 31.04 -2.77 1.21
C PRO A 572 29.84 -1.90 1.62
N ILE A 573 28.92 -2.48 2.39
CA ILE A 573 27.93 -1.71 3.13
C ILE A 573 28.68 -0.91 4.22
N PRO A 574 28.58 0.42 4.27
CA PRO A 574 29.31 1.22 5.26
C PRO A 574 28.84 0.90 6.68
N SER A 575 29.76 0.53 7.58
CA SER A 575 29.43 0.24 8.99
C SER A 575 28.86 1.46 9.73
N GLN A 576 29.16 2.68 9.24
CA GLN A 576 28.64 3.92 9.77
C GLN A 576 27.11 4.05 9.63
N LEU A 577 26.46 3.29 8.72
CA LEU A 577 24.99 3.25 8.64
C LEU A 577 24.35 2.76 9.95
N GLY A 578 25.07 1.98 10.76
CA GLY A 578 24.62 1.58 12.09
C GLY A 578 24.53 2.73 13.12
N ARG A 579 24.88 3.98 12.75
CA ARG A 579 24.63 5.18 13.57
C ARG A 579 23.22 5.75 13.38
N LEU A 580 22.47 5.29 12.39
CA LEU A 580 21.13 5.78 12.07
C LEU A 580 20.08 5.14 12.99
N SER A 581 20.02 5.60 14.25
CA SER A 581 19.15 5.00 15.28
C SER A 581 17.68 4.93 14.89
N ASN A 582 17.19 5.90 14.09
CA ASN A 582 15.80 5.98 13.65
C ASN A 582 15.50 5.11 12.40
N LEU A 583 16.51 4.47 11.80
CA LEU A 583 16.35 3.70 10.58
C LEU A 583 15.44 2.49 10.83
N SER A 584 14.29 2.46 10.17
CA SER A 584 13.29 1.40 10.28
C SER A 584 13.29 0.47 9.06
N TYR A 585 13.62 1.01 7.88
CA TYR A 585 13.58 0.28 6.62
C TYR A 585 14.87 0.48 5.83
N LEU A 586 15.62 -0.60 5.62
CA LEU A 586 16.84 -0.62 4.81
C LEU A 586 16.71 -1.62 3.66
N SER A 587 16.77 -1.10 2.43
CA SER A 587 16.68 -1.93 1.22
C SER A 587 17.82 -1.63 0.26
N LEU A 588 18.74 -2.59 0.12
CA LEU A 588 19.93 -2.54 -0.73
C LEU A 588 19.96 -3.69 -1.76
N SER A 589 18.82 -4.36 -1.95
CA SER A 589 18.68 -5.56 -2.76
C SER A 589 19.04 -5.36 -4.23
N ASN A 590 19.44 -6.44 -4.91
CA ASN A 590 19.75 -6.43 -6.34
C ASN A 590 20.77 -5.34 -6.73
N ASN A 591 21.95 -5.41 -6.12
CA ASN A 591 23.12 -4.58 -6.38
C ASN A 591 24.37 -5.49 -6.55
N LEU A 592 25.56 -4.90 -6.54
CA LEU A 592 26.84 -5.61 -6.60
C LEU A 592 27.65 -5.40 -5.30
N LEU A 593 26.97 -5.20 -4.17
CA LEU A 593 27.61 -4.98 -2.86
C LEU A 593 28.34 -6.23 -2.42
N ASN A 594 29.52 -6.07 -1.82
CA ASN A 594 30.40 -7.17 -1.44
C ASN A 594 30.86 -7.03 0.03
N ALA A 595 31.78 -7.90 0.44
CA ALA A 595 32.26 -7.99 1.82
C ALA A 595 31.15 -8.40 2.82
N THR A 596 31.45 -8.26 4.12
CA THR A 596 30.56 -8.71 5.20
C THR A 596 29.45 -7.70 5.50
N ILE A 597 28.31 -8.20 5.99
CA ILE A 597 27.27 -7.33 6.57
C ILE A 597 27.82 -6.73 7.88
N PRO A 598 27.87 -5.40 8.03
CA PRO A 598 28.34 -4.77 9.27
C PRO A 598 27.50 -5.18 10.48
N THR A 599 28.16 -5.53 11.59
CA THR A 599 27.48 -5.93 12.83
C THR A 599 26.56 -4.84 13.36
N SER A 600 26.97 -3.58 13.17
CA SER A 600 26.25 -2.38 13.58
C SER A 600 24.86 -2.24 12.96
N LEU A 601 24.55 -2.92 11.85
CA LEU A 601 23.19 -2.96 11.31
C LEU A 601 22.24 -3.83 12.14
N PHE A 602 22.76 -4.91 12.75
CA PHE A 602 21.98 -5.80 13.63
C PHE A 602 21.82 -5.22 15.05
N ASP A 603 22.53 -4.13 15.33
CA ASP A 603 22.48 -3.36 16.58
C ASP A 603 21.49 -2.17 16.51
N LEU A 604 20.86 -1.92 15.36
CA LEU A 604 19.90 -0.81 15.20
C LEU A 604 18.59 -1.10 15.96
N PRO A 605 18.13 -0.18 16.83
CA PRO A 605 17.02 -0.46 17.76
C PRO A 605 15.62 -0.42 17.11
N HIS A 606 15.47 0.30 16.01
CA HIS A 606 14.20 0.50 15.31
C HIS A 606 14.12 -0.19 13.94
N LEU A 607 15.18 -0.91 13.54
CA LEU A 607 15.22 -1.57 12.24
C LEU A 607 14.20 -2.71 12.20
N ASP A 608 13.18 -2.55 11.36
CA ASP A 608 12.07 -3.48 11.19
C ASP A 608 12.27 -4.34 9.94
N THR A 609 12.68 -3.73 8.83
CA THR A 609 12.84 -4.40 7.54
C THR A 609 14.27 -4.26 7.02
N LEU A 610 14.91 -5.40 6.74
CA LEU A 610 16.26 -5.51 6.18
C LEU A 610 16.26 -6.37 4.91
N LEU A 611 16.45 -5.73 3.75
CA LEU A 611 16.45 -6.36 2.43
C LEU A 611 17.82 -6.20 1.76
N LEU A 612 18.62 -7.28 1.76
CA LEU A 612 19.98 -7.30 1.19
C LEU A 612 20.15 -8.36 0.10
N GLN A 613 19.06 -8.99 -0.35
CA GLN A 613 19.08 -10.08 -1.29
C GLN A 613 19.69 -9.74 -2.63
N ARG A 614 20.22 -10.75 -3.33
CA ARG A 614 20.82 -10.62 -4.69
C ARG A 614 21.98 -9.62 -4.71
N ASN A 615 22.95 -9.83 -3.84
CA ASN A 615 24.22 -9.11 -3.80
C ASN A 615 25.39 -10.13 -3.84
N LEU A 616 26.61 -9.68 -3.51
CA LEU A 616 27.82 -10.50 -3.42
C LEU A 616 28.36 -10.54 -1.97
N LEU A 617 27.47 -10.39 -0.97
CA LEU A 617 27.85 -10.32 0.44
C LEU A 617 28.39 -11.66 0.95
N THR A 618 29.40 -11.62 1.81
CA THR A 618 30.13 -12.78 2.33
C THR A 618 30.15 -12.81 3.86
N GLY A 619 30.69 -13.88 4.45
CA GLY A 619 30.87 -14.00 5.90
C GLY A 619 29.60 -14.35 6.65
N HIS A 620 29.61 -14.10 7.96
CA HIS A 620 28.64 -14.65 8.92
C HIS A 620 27.58 -13.61 9.32
N ILE A 621 26.38 -14.07 9.70
CA ILE A 621 25.38 -13.23 10.38
C ILE A 621 25.80 -13.05 11.84
N SER A 622 25.90 -11.80 12.29
CA SER A 622 26.23 -11.46 13.67
C SER A 622 25.02 -11.57 14.60
N GLN A 623 25.24 -11.51 15.91
CA GLN A 623 24.16 -11.60 16.89
C GLN A 623 23.19 -10.42 16.74
N PHE A 624 21.88 -10.70 16.85
CA PHE A 624 20.81 -9.70 16.90
C PHE A 624 20.66 -9.17 18.33
N GLN A 625 20.80 -7.86 18.53
CA GLN A 625 20.69 -7.24 19.86
C GLN A 625 19.25 -6.86 20.20
N HIS A 626 18.50 -6.37 19.21
CA HIS A 626 17.12 -5.92 19.36
C HIS A 626 16.11 -6.89 18.76
N ASN A 627 14.82 -6.71 19.07
CA ASN A 627 13.72 -7.57 18.63
C ASN A 627 12.78 -6.91 17.60
N SER A 628 13.18 -5.76 17.05
CA SER A 628 12.40 -4.94 16.13
C SER A 628 12.24 -5.55 14.73
N LEU A 629 13.20 -6.38 14.29
CA LEU A 629 13.19 -6.95 12.94
C LEU A 629 11.98 -7.87 12.73
N SER A 630 11.12 -7.50 11.79
CA SER A 630 9.97 -8.28 11.33
C SER A 630 10.22 -8.93 9.96
N TYR A 631 11.07 -8.32 9.11
CA TYR A 631 11.33 -8.81 7.76
C TYR A 631 12.82 -8.85 7.45
N ILE A 632 13.36 -10.05 7.24
CA ILE A 632 14.77 -10.26 6.87
C ILE A 632 14.83 -11.07 5.58
N ASP A 633 15.41 -10.48 4.52
CA ASP A 633 15.74 -11.19 3.28
C ASP A 633 17.21 -10.95 2.92
N LEU A 634 18.02 -11.99 3.13
CA LEU A 634 19.44 -12.05 2.82
C LEU A 634 19.72 -13.03 1.66
N SER A 635 18.68 -13.44 0.94
CA SER A 635 18.77 -14.51 -0.05
C SER A 635 19.71 -14.19 -1.22
N SER A 636 20.21 -15.22 -1.91
CA SER A 636 21.05 -15.06 -3.10
C SER A 636 22.29 -14.18 -2.87
N ASN A 637 23.08 -14.56 -1.86
CA ASN A 637 24.37 -13.97 -1.53
C ASN A 637 25.45 -15.08 -1.42
N LYS A 638 26.57 -14.80 -0.77
CA LYS A 638 27.65 -15.77 -0.47
C LYS A 638 27.89 -15.86 1.05
N LEU A 639 26.83 -15.69 1.84
CA LEU A 639 26.90 -15.75 3.30
C LEU A 639 27.14 -17.19 3.76
N GLU A 640 27.84 -17.36 4.88
CA GLU A 640 28.30 -18.65 5.37
C GLU A 640 28.16 -18.77 6.90
N GLY A 641 28.48 -19.96 7.42
CA GLY A 641 28.42 -20.27 8.85
C GLY A 641 27.02 -20.57 9.37
N ALA A 642 26.82 -20.50 10.69
CA ALA A 642 25.56 -20.85 11.33
C ALA A 642 24.61 -19.65 11.47
N ILE A 643 23.31 -19.91 11.55
CA ILE A 643 22.33 -18.91 12.01
C ILE A 643 22.58 -18.65 13.51
N PRO A 644 22.83 -17.41 13.94
CA PRO A 644 23.11 -17.12 15.34
C PRO A 644 21.89 -17.37 16.22
N SER A 645 22.10 -17.91 17.43
CA SER A 645 21.03 -18.24 18.38
C SER A 645 20.20 -17.03 18.81
N SER A 646 20.74 -15.81 18.73
CA SER A 646 19.99 -14.56 18.93
C SER A 646 18.78 -14.41 18.02
N VAL A 647 18.69 -15.13 16.88
CA VAL A 647 17.49 -15.11 16.02
C VAL A 647 16.23 -15.44 16.83
N CYS A 648 16.36 -16.25 17.88
CA CYS A 648 15.26 -16.62 18.79
C CYS A 648 14.67 -15.43 19.58
N LYS A 649 15.37 -14.30 19.64
CA LYS A 649 14.91 -13.05 20.28
C LYS A 649 13.94 -12.24 19.42
N LEU A 650 13.92 -12.44 18.10
CA LEU A 650 13.17 -11.63 17.13
C LEU A 650 11.67 -11.91 17.15
N LYS A 651 10.98 -11.64 18.25
CA LYS A 651 9.58 -12.03 18.45
C LYS A 651 8.61 -11.45 17.42
N GLN A 652 8.97 -10.36 16.74
CA GLN A 652 8.18 -9.73 15.68
C GLN A 652 8.42 -10.32 14.28
N LEU A 653 9.33 -11.28 14.14
CA LEU A 653 9.73 -11.85 12.86
C LEU A 653 8.55 -12.50 12.11
N GLN A 654 8.25 -11.98 10.93
CA GLN A 654 7.23 -12.46 9.99
C GLN A 654 7.83 -13.16 8.78
N VAL A 655 8.97 -12.66 8.28
CA VAL A 655 9.68 -13.22 7.13
C VAL A 655 11.15 -13.41 7.46
N LEU A 656 11.64 -14.63 7.26
CA LEU A 656 13.06 -14.96 7.25
C LEU A 656 13.41 -15.73 5.98
N ASP A 657 14.08 -15.05 5.05
CA ASP A 657 14.65 -15.66 3.86
C ASP A 657 16.18 -15.56 3.87
N LEU A 658 16.83 -16.72 4.02
CA LEU A 658 18.28 -16.89 3.97
C LEU A 658 18.70 -17.79 2.79
N SER A 659 17.81 -18.03 1.85
CA SER A 659 17.99 -19.01 0.79
C SER A 659 19.12 -18.68 -0.17
N ASN A 660 19.62 -19.69 -0.88
CA ASN A 660 20.64 -19.53 -1.92
C ASN A 660 21.90 -18.82 -1.39
N ASN A 661 22.49 -19.42 -0.36
CA ASN A 661 23.72 -18.97 0.32
C ASN A 661 24.61 -20.20 0.59
N SER A 662 25.56 -20.09 1.51
CA SER A 662 26.45 -21.16 1.95
C SER A 662 26.34 -21.43 3.46
N PHE A 663 25.20 -21.10 4.09
CA PHE A 663 24.97 -21.36 5.52
C PHE A 663 25.07 -22.85 5.83
N SER A 664 25.64 -23.18 6.99
CA SER A 664 25.92 -24.53 7.45
C SER A 664 25.37 -24.77 8.87
N SER A 665 25.74 -25.89 9.49
CA SER A 665 25.33 -26.28 10.84
C SER A 665 23.83 -26.57 10.96
N SER A 666 23.33 -26.76 12.18
CA SER A 666 21.92 -27.08 12.44
C SER A 666 21.02 -25.85 12.41
N ILE A 667 19.78 -26.02 11.94
CA ILE A 667 18.73 -24.99 12.01
C ILE A 667 18.30 -24.80 13.48
N PRO A 668 18.28 -23.57 14.03
CA PRO A 668 17.82 -23.34 15.40
C PRO A 668 16.37 -23.79 15.65
N ASN A 669 16.15 -24.65 16.65
CA ASN A 669 14.82 -25.18 16.98
C ASN A 669 13.76 -24.12 17.28
N CYS A 670 14.17 -22.95 17.78
CA CYS A 670 13.24 -21.86 18.09
C CYS A 670 12.48 -21.34 16.86
N LEU A 671 12.99 -21.54 15.64
CA LEU A 671 12.32 -21.14 14.40
C LEU A 671 10.98 -21.85 14.20
N GLY A 672 10.80 -23.07 14.75
CA GLY A 672 9.49 -23.74 14.79
C GLY A 672 8.55 -23.20 15.88
N ASN A 673 9.07 -22.47 16.86
CA ASN A 673 8.34 -21.96 18.03
C ASN A 673 7.91 -20.48 17.90
N PHE A 674 8.07 -19.85 16.73
CA PHE A 674 7.54 -18.49 16.46
C PHE A 674 6.03 -18.51 16.19
N SER A 675 5.24 -18.99 17.15
CA SER A 675 3.85 -19.40 16.95
C SER A 675 2.98 -18.37 16.24
N ASN A 676 3.01 -17.09 16.63
CA ASN A 676 1.96 -16.16 16.19
C ASN A 676 2.35 -15.28 14.99
N ASN A 677 3.65 -15.06 14.76
CA ASN A 677 4.11 -14.02 13.85
C ASN A 677 4.81 -14.53 12.58
N LEU A 678 5.56 -15.64 12.65
CA LEU A 678 6.36 -16.10 11.51
C LEU A 678 5.47 -16.72 10.43
N LEU A 679 5.44 -16.11 9.25
CA LEU A 679 4.63 -16.54 8.11
C LEU A 679 5.46 -17.26 7.05
N VAL A 680 6.70 -16.80 6.84
CA VAL A 680 7.60 -17.29 5.79
C VAL A 680 8.94 -17.66 6.40
N LEU A 681 9.33 -18.93 6.23
CA LEU A 681 10.65 -19.43 6.59
C LEU A 681 11.28 -20.13 5.37
N HIS A 682 12.26 -19.46 4.76
CA HIS A 682 12.93 -19.93 3.56
C HIS A 682 14.44 -20.07 3.80
N LEU A 683 14.91 -21.30 3.96
CA LEU A 683 16.32 -21.65 4.19
C LEU A 683 16.87 -22.55 3.08
N GLY A 684 16.18 -22.63 1.94
CA GLY A 684 16.56 -23.51 0.83
C GLY A 684 17.90 -23.15 0.19
N MET A 685 18.50 -24.08 -0.55
CA MET A 685 19.73 -23.92 -1.31
C MET A 685 20.90 -23.44 -0.44
N ASN A 686 21.22 -24.22 0.61
CA ASN A 686 22.28 -23.97 1.58
C ASN A 686 23.00 -25.29 1.94
N ASN A 687 23.86 -25.27 2.96
CA ASN A 687 24.60 -26.42 3.48
C ASN A 687 24.13 -26.84 4.90
N PHE A 688 22.88 -26.56 5.28
CA PHE A 688 22.38 -26.90 6.63
C PHE A 688 22.40 -28.43 6.85
N GLN A 689 22.79 -28.82 8.06
CA GLN A 689 22.96 -30.21 8.50
C GLN A 689 22.06 -30.50 9.72
N GLY A 690 22.08 -31.75 10.20
CA GLY A 690 21.23 -32.18 11.31
C GLY A 690 19.79 -32.42 10.88
N SER A 691 18.82 -32.25 11.78
CA SER A 691 17.41 -32.49 11.51
C SER A 691 16.63 -31.20 11.30
N ILE A 692 15.44 -31.32 10.72
CA ILE A 692 14.40 -30.29 10.73
C ILE A 692 14.06 -29.92 12.20
N PRO A 693 13.73 -28.65 12.52
CA PRO A 693 13.27 -28.26 13.86
C PRO A 693 12.19 -29.19 14.41
N THR A 694 12.44 -29.79 15.58
CA THR A 694 11.62 -30.92 16.07
C THR A 694 10.25 -30.49 16.61
N SER A 695 10.11 -29.23 17.04
CA SER A 695 8.88 -28.71 17.64
C SER A 695 8.37 -27.48 16.88
N PHE A 696 7.18 -27.62 16.30
CA PHE A 696 6.35 -26.52 15.83
C PHE A 696 5.18 -26.31 16.78
N SER A 697 5.03 -25.09 17.28
CA SER A 697 4.07 -24.79 18.34
C SER A 697 2.62 -24.84 17.88
N LYS A 698 1.70 -25.12 18.82
CA LYS A 698 0.26 -25.13 18.54
C LYS A 698 -0.20 -23.72 18.13
N GLY A 699 -0.96 -23.63 17.04
CA GLY A 699 -1.42 -22.35 16.51
C GLY A 699 -0.39 -21.63 15.63
N ASN A 700 0.64 -22.33 15.14
CA ASN A 700 1.68 -21.73 14.32
C ASN A 700 1.11 -21.09 13.02
N SER A 701 1.43 -19.82 12.80
CA SER A 701 0.98 -19.00 11.66
C SER A 701 1.72 -19.26 10.34
N LEU A 702 2.71 -20.15 10.29
CA LEU A 702 3.49 -20.44 9.09
C LEU A 702 2.60 -20.80 7.90
N ARG A 703 2.88 -20.15 6.77
CA ARG A 703 2.23 -20.36 5.47
C ARG A 703 3.21 -20.91 4.44
N TYR A 704 4.50 -20.62 4.58
CA TYR A 704 5.54 -21.02 3.65
C TYR A 704 6.75 -21.56 4.41
N LEU A 705 7.05 -22.86 4.22
CA LEU A 705 8.21 -23.54 4.82
C LEU A 705 9.02 -24.21 3.72
N ASN A 706 10.25 -23.73 3.50
CA ASN A 706 11.10 -24.24 2.44
C ASN A 706 12.55 -24.42 2.91
N PHE A 707 12.99 -25.68 2.93
CA PHE A 707 14.33 -26.16 3.27
C PHE A 707 14.98 -26.95 2.12
N ASN A 708 14.48 -26.79 0.89
CA ASN A 708 14.96 -27.49 -0.30
C ASN A 708 16.49 -27.38 -0.46
N GLY A 709 17.18 -28.40 -0.94
CA GLY A 709 18.59 -28.25 -1.35
C GLY A 709 19.52 -27.96 -0.18
N ASN A 710 19.51 -28.85 0.82
CA ASN A 710 20.37 -28.82 2.00
C ASN A 710 20.93 -30.22 2.28
N GLN A 711 21.54 -30.41 3.45
CA GLN A 711 22.06 -31.71 3.91
C GLN A 711 21.29 -32.23 5.14
N LEU A 712 20.02 -31.86 5.28
CA LEU A 712 19.19 -32.25 6.42
C LEU A 712 18.87 -33.74 6.37
N GLY A 713 19.00 -34.41 7.51
CA GLY A 713 18.67 -35.82 7.69
C GLY A 713 17.65 -36.05 8.80
N GLY A 714 17.55 -37.29 9.26
CA GLY A 714 16.55 -37.69 10.26
C GLY A 714 15.15 -37.78 9.66
N ARG A 715 14.14 -37.64 10.53
CA ARG A 715 12.71 -37.81 10.23
C ARG A 715 11.99 -36.47 10.10
N ILE A 716 10.84 -36.47 9.42
CA ILE A 716 9.97 -35.31 9.26
C ILE A 716 9.16 -35.13 10.56
N PRO A 717 9.29 -34.02 11.31
CA PRO A 717 8.65 -33.85 12.60
C PRO A 717 7.11 -33.80 12.50
N PRO A 718 6.37 -34.65 13.25
CA PRO A 718 4.90 -34.62 13.26
C PRO A 718 4.30 -33.30 13.73
N SER A 719 5.06 -32.51 14.50
CA SER A 719 4.63 -31.21 14.99
C SER A 719 4.32 -30.19 13.88
N ILE A 720 4.80 -30.39 12.65
CA ILE A 720 4.41 -29.59 11.46
C ILE A 720 2.88 -29.58 11.28
N ALA A 721 2.17 -30.63 11.73
CA ALA A 721 0.71 -30.70 11.81
C ALA A 721 0.03 -29.52 12.54
N ASN A 722 0.77 -28.80 13.38
CA ASN A 722 0.31 -27.63 14.11
C ASN A 722 0.26 -26.36 13.24
N CYS A 723 0.93 -26.34 12.08
CA CYS A 723 0.93 -25.22 11.14
C CYS A 723 -0.31 -25.27 10.23
N LYS A 724 -1.50 -25.00 10.78
CA LYS A 724 -2.78 -25.18 10.05
C LYS A 724 -2.95 -24.31 8.82
N ASN A 725 -2.20 -23.21 8.72
CA ASN A 725 -2.22 -22.28 7.60
C ASN A 725 -1.15 -22.57 6.53
N LEU A 726 -0.41 -23.67 6.66
CA LEU A 726 0.70 -24.00 5.75
C LEU A 726 0.18 -24.25 4.33
N GLU A 727 0.68 -23.46 3.37
CA GLU A 727 0.35 -23.55 1.95
C GLU A 727 1.45 -24.24 1.15
N VAL A 728 2.71 -24.02 1.52
CA VAL A 728 3.89 -24.56 0.84
C VAL A 728 4.78 -25.28 1.84
N LEU A 729 5.05 -26.56 1.56
CA LEU A 729 6.08 -27.35 2.22
C LEU A 729 7.05 -27.89 1.16
N ASP A 730 8.27 -27.38 1.16
CA ASP A 730 9.35 -27.86 0.29
C ASP A 730 10.56 -28.26 1.11
N ILE A 731 10.80 -29.57 1.22
CA ILE A 731 11.95 -30.16 1.92
C ILE A 731 12.73 -31.09 0.98
N GLY A 732 12.61 -30.89 -0.33
CA GLY A 732 13.28 -31.69 -1.34
C GLY A 732 14.81 -31.54 -1.35
N ASN A 733 15.51 -32.42 -2.07
CA ASN A 733 16.96 -32.41 -2.24
C ASN A 733 17.71 -32.36 -0.90
N ASN A 734 17.47 -33.34 -0.04
CA ASN A 734 18.06 -33.48 1.30
C ASN A 734 18.48 -34.95 1.55
N LYS A 735 18.82 -35.30 2.79
CA LYS A 735 19.20 -36.65 3.24
C LYS A 735 18.16 -37.27 4.18
N ILE A 736 16.89 -36.84 4.09
CA ILE A 736 15.81 -37.27 5.00
C ILE A 736 15.50 -38.75 4.77
N ASP A 737 15.51 -39.52 5.84
CA ASP A 737 15.32 -40.97 5.85
C ASP A 737 14.13 -41.29 6.75
N ASP A 738 12.97 -41.49 6.12
CA ASP A 738 11.69 -41.62 6.81
C ASP A 738 10.66 -42.39 5.95
N THR A 739 9.57 -42.79 6.59
CA THR A 739 8.35 -43.17 5.89
C THR A 739 7.56 -41.95 5.42
N PHE A 740 6.59 -42.15 4.52
CA PHE A 740 5.71 -41.05 4.12
C PHE A 740 4.93 -40.47 5.33
N PRO A 741 5.01 -39.15 5.58
CA PRO A 741 4.39 -38.51 6.74
C PRO A 741 2.87 -38.34 6.55
N VAL A 742 2.09 -39.36 6.93
CA VAL A 742 0.61 -39.40 6.82
C VAL A 742 -0.07 -38.19 7.50
N PHE A 743 0.53 -37.64 8.56
CA PHE A 743 0.00 -36.45 9.22
C PHE A 743 -0.04 -35.20 8.33
N LEU A 744 0.60 -35.17 7.16
CA LEU A 744 0.45 -34.03 6.23
C LEU A 744 -0.99 -33.94 5.68
N GLU A 745 -1.76 -35.04 5.69
CA GLU A 745 -3.15 -35.07 5.23
C GLU A 745 -4.06 -34.09 6.00
N ILE A 746 -3.75 -33.81 7.27
CA ILE A 746 -4.56 -32.91 8.11
C ILE A 746 -4.27 -31.42 7.87
N LEU A 747 -3.35 -31.08 6.96
CA LEU A 747 -3.02 -29.70 6.57
C LEU A 747 -3.95 -29.22 5.45
N GLY A 748 -5.17 -28.83 5.81
CA GLY A 748 -6.23 -28.47 4.85
C GLY A 748 -5.99 -27.19 4.02
N GLN A 749 -4.86 -26.48 4.21
CA GLN A 749 -4.46 -25.33 3.38
C GLN A 749 -3.30 -25.65 2.43
N LEU A 750 -2.71 -26.86 2.51
CA LEU A 750 -1.53 -27.23 1.75
C LEU A 750 -1.84 -27.27 0.26
N ARG A 751 -1.04 -26.53 -0.53
CA ARG A 751 -1.15 -26.42 -1.99
C ARG A 751 0.06 -26.99 -2.72
N VAL A 752 1.24 -26.90 -2.11
CA VAL A 752 2.51 -27.33 -2.68
C VAL A 752 3.21 -28.26 -1.69
N LEU A 753 3.51 -29.47 -2.15
CA LEU A 753 4.26 -30.47 -1.40
C LEU A 753 5.42 -30.99 -2.24
N VAL A 754 6.65 -30.68 -1.82
CA VAL A 754 7.88 -31.12 -2.49
C VAL A 754 8.76 -31.88 -1.51
N LEU A 755 8.89 -33.19 -1.74
CA LEU A 755 9.66 -34.16 -0.94
C LEU A 755 10.76 -34.84 -1.77
N ARG A 756 10.98 -34.39 -3.01
CA ARG A 756 11.85 -35.03 -3.99
C ARG A 756 13.28 -35.25 -3.51
N SER A 757 14.00 -36.21 -4.10
CA SER A 757 15.44 -36.39 -3.88
C SER A 757 15.80 -36.48 -2.39
N ASN A 758 15.20 -37.46 -1.71
CA ASN A 758 15.45 -37.83 -0.32
C ASN A 758 15.59 -39.37 -0.25
N LYS A 759 15.55 -39.95 0.96
CA LYS A 759 15.57 -41.40 1.20
C LYS A 759 14.22 -41.91 1.69
N LEU A 760 13.12 -41.28 1.30
CA LEU A 760 11.79 -41.71 1.77
C LEU A 760 11.46 -43.12 1.27
N HIS A 761 10.91 -43.96 2.14
CA HIS A 761 10.62 -45.36 1.87
C HIS A 761 9.25 -45.80 2.44
N GLY A 762 8.84 -47.05 2.18
CA GLY A 762 7.55 -47.57 2.64
C GLY A 762 6.43 -47.32 1.63
N PHE A 763 5.19 -47.24 2.11
CA PHE A 763 3.98 -47.21 1.27
C PHE A 763 3.18 -45.92 1.49
N LEU A 764 2.52 -45.44 0.44
CA LEU A 764 1.49 -44.40 0.56
C LEU A 764 0.19 -45.07 1.03
N LYS A 765 -0.15 -44.92 2.32
CA LYS A 765 -1.44 -45.39 2.86
C LYS A 765 -2.53 -44.46 2.30
N GLY A 766 -3.64 -45.02 1.79
CA GLY A 766 -4.76 -44.23 1.25
C GLY A 766 -5.33 -43.22 2.27
N ALA A 767 -6.19 -42.31 1.80
CA ALA A 767 -6.72 -41.21 2.60
C ALA A 767 -7.33 -41.67 3.92
N THR A 768 -6.82 -41.17 5.04
CA THR A 768 -7.29 -41.52 6.40
C THR A 768 -8.15 -40.43 7.04
N ALA A 769 -8.16 -39.22 6.47
CA ALA A 769 -8.92 -38.07 6.96
C ALA A 769 -9.95 -37.54 5.93
N ASN A 770 -11.06 -36.98 6.42
CA ASN A 770 -12.01 -36.26 5.57
C ASN A 770 -11.32 -35.05 4.91
N TYR A 771 -11.44 -34.91 3.58
CA TYR A 771 -10.82 -33.86 2.76
C TYR A 771 -9.27 -33.89 2.66
N SER A 772 -8.67 -35.08 2.76
CA SER A 772 -7.21 -35.27 2.59
C SER A 772 -6.68 -34.64 1.31
N PHE A 773 -5.77 -33.66 1.43
CA PHE A 773 -5.11 -32.99 0.30
C PHE A 773 -6.03 -32.29 -0.73
N SER A 774 -7.25 -31.89 -0.34
CA SER A 774 -8.22 -31.28 -1.27
C SER A 774 -7.72 -30.03 -2.01
N LYS A 775 -6.80 -29.27 -1.40
CA LYS A 775 -6.21 -28.05 -1.97
C LYS A 775 -4.86 -28.24 -2.65
N LEU A 776 -4.29 -29.46 -2.65
CA LEU A 776 -3.01 -29.71 -3.31
C LEU A 776 -3.10 -29.44 -4.81
N ARG A 777 -2.04 -28.83 -5.32
CA ARG A 777 -1.88 -28.44 -6.72
C ARG A 777 -0.54 -28.90 -7.27
N ILE A 778 0.51 -28.85 -6.46
CA ILE A 778 1.84 -29.31 -6.85
C ILE A 778 2.26 -30.39 -5.89
N VAL A 779 2.61 -31.56 -6.43
CA VAL A 779 3.12 -32.69 -5.68
C VAL A 779 4.36 -33.25 -6.39
N ASP A 780 5.51 -33.15 -5.75
CA ASP A 780 6.77 -33.72 -6.25
C ASP A 780 7.40 -34.62 -5.17
N MET A 781 7.27 -35.93 -5.36
CA MET A 781 7.84 -36.97 -4.51
C MET A 781 8.93 -37.76 -5.23
N SER A 782 9.45 -37.22 -6.34
CA SER A 782 10.37 -37.92 -7.23
C SER A 782 11.70 -38.28 -6.58
N SER A 783 12.42 -39.27 -7.12
CA SER A 783 13.77 -39.65 -6.68
C SER A 783 13.82 -40.02 -5.18
N ASN A 784 13.04 -41.02 -4.80
CA ASN A 784 12.99 -41.58 -3.44
C ASN A 784 13.00 -43.13 -3.54
N SER A 785 12.71 -43.82 -2.43
CA SER A 785 12.55 -45.28 -2.36
C SER A 785 11.12 -45.69 -1.96
N LEU A 786 10.11 -44.88 -2.29
CA LEU A 786 8.70 -45.20 -2.03
C LEU A 786 8.28 -46.41 -2.86
N SER A 787 7.45 -47.27 -2.28
CA SER A 787 7.10 -48.59 -2.81
C SER A 787 5.60 -48.88 -2.65
N GLY A 788 5.15 -50.02 -3.15
CA GLY A 788 3.74 -50.40 -3.19
C GLY A 788 2.99 -49.82 -4.38
N THR A 789 1.67 -49.89 -4.34
CA THR A 789 0.82 -49.37 -5.41
C THR A 789 0.61 -47.87 -5.28
N LEU A 790 0.35 -47.21 -6.41
CA LEU A 790 -0.06 -45.80 -6.44
C LEU A 790 -1.40 -45.63 -5.69
N PRO A 791 -1.54 -44.62 -4.81
CA PRO A 791 -2.69 -44.48 -3.90
C PRO A 791 -3.93 -43.96 -4.64
N LEU A 792 -4.85 -44.87 -4.98
CA LEU A 792 -6.09 -44.55 -5.71
C LEU A 792 -6.93 -43.47 -5.02
N ASP A 793 -7.01 -43.51 -3.69
CA ASP A 793 -7.84 -42.61 -2.88
C ASP A 793 -7.33 -41.18 -2.87
N TYR A 794 -6.00 -40.97 -2.84
CA TYR A 794 -5.43 -39.63 -2.91
C TYR A 794 -5.78 -38.94 -4.22
N PHE A 795 -5.61 -39.60 -5.37
CA PHE A 795 -5.99 -38.98 -6.65
C PHE A 795 -7.50 -38.68 -6.74
N SER A 796 -8.33 -39.41 -5.99
CA SER A 796 -9.75 -39.12 -5.91
C SER A 796 -10.09 -37.94 -4.98
N SER A 797 -9.18 -37.57 -4.06
CA SER A 797 -9.37 -36.50 -3.10
C SER A 797 -8.73 -35.15 -3.50
N LEU A 798 -7.96 -35.09 -4.59
CA LEU A 798 -7.34 -33.86 -5.12
C LEU A 798 -8.34 -32.92 -5.81
N GLU A 799 -9.34 -32.42 -5.08
CA GLU A 799 -10.43 -31.57 -5.57
C GLU A 799 -9.94 -30.38 -6.40
N ALA A 800 -8.88 -29.70 -5.96
CA ALA A 800 -8.27 -28.54 -6.63
C ALA A 800 -7.64 -28.83 -8.00
N MET A 801 -7.41 -30.12 -8.33
CA MET A 801 -6.95 -30.59 -9.63
C MET A 801 -8.07 -31.22 -10.48
N ILE A 802 -9.21 -31.57 -9.88
CA ILE A 802 -10.40 -32.08 -10.58
C ILE A 802 -11.13 -30.92 -11.26
N ALA A 803 -11.44 -29.86 -10.52
CA ALA A 803 -12.18 -28.71 -11.03
C ALA A 803 -11.26 -27.48 -11.23
N PRO A 804 -11.33 -26.80 -12.39
CA PRO A 804 -10.54 -25.61 -12.65
C PRO A 804 -10.96 -24.46 -11.72
N ASN A 805 -9.98 -23.79 -11.12
CA ASN A 805 -10.23 -22.61 -10.30
C ASN A 805 -10.58 -21.42 -11.19
N GLN A 806 -11.72 -20.76 -10.95
CA GLN A 806 -12.15 -19.60 -11.74
C GLN A 806 -11.38 -18.32 -11.38
N ASN A 807 -10.73 -18.26 -10.22
CA ASN A 807 -9.93 -17.12 -9.80
C ASN A 807 -8.44 -17.32 -10.09
N ILE A 808 -7.96 -16.67 -11.15
CA ILE A 808 -6.54 -16.59 -11.50
C ILE A 808 -5.85 -15.63 -10.52
N GLY A 809 -4.87 -16.14 -9.77
CA GLY A 809 -4.07 -15.36 -8.83
C GLY A 809 -2.73 -16.01 -8.56
N TYR A 810 -1.95 -15.40 -7.67
CA TYR A 810 -0.68 -15.93 -7.18
C TYR A 810 -0.83 -16.45 -5.75
N MET A 811 -0.18 -17.55 -5.42
CA MET A 811 -0.15 -18.06 -4.04
C MET A 811 0.52 -17.02 -3.12
N GLY A 812 0.00 -16.84 -1.90
CA GLY A 812 0.49 -15.84 -0.93
C GLY A 812 -0.03 -14.39 -1.12
N ALA A 813 -0.74 -14.08 -2.21
CA ALA A 813 -1.14 -12.69 -2.55
C ALA A 813 -2.19 -12.04 -1.62
N ASN A 814 -2.84 -12.80 -0.73
CA ASN A 814 -3.87 -12.30 0.20
C ASN A 814 -3.38 -12.35 1.66
N THR A 815 -2.09 -12.11 1.90
CA THR A 815 -1.49 -12.15 3.24
C THR A 815 -1.27 -10.76 3.80
N SER A 816 -1.07 -10.64 5.11
CA SER A 816 -0.60 -9.37 5.71
C SER A 816 0.75 -8.91 5.13
N VAL A 817 1.55 -9.83 4.58
CA VAL A 817 2.86 -9.56 3.97
C VAL A 817 2.78 -9.70 2.44
N ASN A 818 1.99 -8.82 1.82
CA ASN A 818 1.72 -8.82 0.37
C ASN A 818 2.96 -8.63 -0.54
N THR A 819 4.15 -8.41 0.03
CA THR A 819 5.38 -8.14 -0.72
C THR A 819 6.22 -9.38 -0.99
N TYR A 820 6.10 -10.46 -0.21
CA TYR A 820 6.93 -11.66 -0.39
C TYR A 820 6.38 -12.57 -1.50
N GLN A 821 7.24 -12.99 -2.43
CA GLN A 821 6.85 -13.79 -3.58
C GLN A 821 7.24 -15.25 -3.36
N TYR A 822 6.25 -16.14 -3.29
CA TYR A 822 6.52 -17.57 -3.14
C TYR A 822 7.27 -18.11 -4.35
N SER A 823 8.29 -18.91 -4.09
CA SER A 823 9.01 -19.69 -5.10
C SER A 823 9.10 -21.18 -4.74
N VAL A 824 9.37 -22.04 -5.71
CA VAL A 824 9.59 -23.48 -5.48
C VAL A 824 10.53 -24.03 -6.55
N HIS A 825 11.41 -24.96 -6.17
CA HIS A 825 12.30 -25.65 -7.09
C HIS A 825 11.72 -27.01 -7.47
N MET A 826 11.51 -27.26 -8.77
CA MET A 826 10.90 -28.50 -9.24
C MET A 826 11.39 -28.93 -10.63
N THR A 827 10.95 -30.09 -11.09
CA THR A 827 11.19 -30.56 -12.45
C THR A 827 9.99 -30.22 -13.32
N TRP A 828 10.18 -29.35 -14.32
CA TRP A 828 9.17 -28.97 -15.28
C TRP A 828 9.54 -29.49 -16.67
N LYS A 829 8.71 -30.36 -17.25
CA LYS A 829 8.92 -30.94 -18.59
C LYS A 829 10.31 -31.57 -18.77
N GLY A 830 10.83 -32.21 -17.71
CA GLY A 830 12.16 -32.84 -17.69
C GLY A 830 13.34 -31.92 -17.36
N TRP A 831 13.10 -30.65 -16.97
CA TRP A 831 14.15 -29.69 -16.62
C TRP A 831 13.97 -29.10 -15.22
N GLY A 832 15.06 -28.93 -14.48
CA GLY A 832 15.03 -28.24 -13.19
C GLY A 832 14.74 -26.74 -13.38
N ILE A 833 13.73 -26.22 -12.67
CA ILE A 833 13.31 -24.81 -12.71
C ILE A 833 13.03 -24.27 -11.31
N GLU A 834 13.27 -22.98 -11.11
CA GLU A 834 12.72 -22.20 -10.00
C GLU A 834 11.47 -21.47 -10.49
N LEU A 835 10.31 -21.83 -9.95
CA LEU A 835 9.05 -21.15 -10.24
C LEU A 835 8.85 -20.02 -9.25
N ILE A 836 9.15 -18.78 -9.66
CA ILE A 836 8.88 -17.57 -8.88
C ILE A 836 7.45 -17.10 -9.17
N LYS A 837 6.72 -16.62 -8.14
CA LYS A 837 5.30 -16.24 -8.24
C LYS A 837 4.43 -17.40 -8.71
N ILE A 838 4.28 -18.40 -7.84
CA ILE A 838 3.50 -19.61 -8.13
C ILE A 838 2.04 -19.25 -8.41
N GLN A 839 1.55 -19.55 -9.62
CA GLN A 839 0.15 -19.31 -9.99
C GLN A 839 -0.77 -20.35 -9.38
N THR A 840 -2.00 -19.94 -9.02
CA THR A 840 -3.02 -20.82 -8.43
C THR A 840 -3.57 -21.86 -9.40
N VAL A 841 -3.35 -21.71 -10.70
CA VAL A 841 -3.82 -22.64 -11.74
C VAL A 841 -2.83 -23.77 -12.04
N LEU A 842 -1.58 -23.67 -11.55
CA LEU A 842 -0.54 -24.62 -11.86
C LEU A 842 -0.76 -25.95 -11.12
N THR A 843 -0.80 -27.05 -11.86
CA THR A 843 -1.10 -28.40 -11.34
C THR A 843 -0.09 -29.44 -11.85
N ILE A 844 0.63 -30.07 -10.92
CA ILE A 844 1.79 -30.92 -11.24
C ILE A 844 1.81 -32.12 -10.31
N ILE A 845 2.04 -33.30 -10.90
CA ILE A 845 2.33 -34.54 -10.17
C ILE A 845 3.62 -35.14 -10.74
N ASP A 846 4.62 -35.31 -9.88
CA ASP A 846 5.87 -36.01 -10.19
C ASP A 846 6.20 -37.07 -9.13
N PHE A 847 5.98 -38.33 -9.49
CA PHE A 847 6.27 -39.52 -8.66
C PHE A 847 7.41 -40.35 -9.28
N SER A 848 8.19 -39.77 -10.18
CA SER A 848 9.22 -40.49 -10.92
C SER A 848 10.37 -40.99 -10.05
N ALA A 849 11.16 -41.93 -10.55
CA ALA A 849 12.35 -42.46 -9.88
C ALA A 849 12.05 -42.95 -8.45
N ASN A 850 11.11 -43.89 -8.35
CA ASN A 850 10.70 -44.56 -7.12
C ASN A 850 10.61 -46.07 -7.36
N LYS A 851 10.01 -46.82 -6.43
CA LYS A 851 9.80 -48.26 -6.49
C LYS A 851 8.31 -48.64 -6.56
N PHE A 852 7.46 -47.78 -7.15
CA PHE A 852 6.03 -48.07 -7.25
C PHE A 852 5.76 -49.25 -8.19
N ILE A 853 4.82 -50.11 -7.81
CA ILE A 853 4.41 -51.33 -8.52
C ILE A 853 2.91 -51.30 -8.85
N GLY A 854 2.45 -52.29 -9.62
CA GLY A 854 1.04 -52.44 -9.97
C GLY A 854 0.58 -51.44 -11.04
N ASN A 855 -0.73 -51.37 -11.24
CA ASN A 855 -1.31 -50.62 -12.35
C ASN A 855 -1.38 -49.11 -12.07
N ILE A 856 -1.32 -48.29 -13.13
CA ILE A 856 -1.64 -46.87 -13.06
C ILE A 856 -3.13 -46.70 -12.69
N PRO A 857 -3.48 -46.00 -11.59
CA PRO A 857 -4.87 -45.83 -11.17
C PRO A 857 -5.71 -45.06 -12.18
N TRP A 858 -6.92 -45.55 -12.42
CA TRP A 858 -7.89 -44.90 -13.31
C TRP A 858 -8.35 -43.54 -12.80
N SER A 859 -8.27 -43.30 -11.48
CA SER A 859 -8.67 -42.05 -10.83
C SER A 859 -7.84 -40.84 -11.26
N ILE A 860 -6.61 -41.03 -11.75
CA ILE A 860 -5.79 -39.95 -12.32
C ILE A 860 -6.51 -39.27 -13.50
N GLY A 861 -7.29 -40.03 -14.27
CA GLY A 861 -8.08 -39.49 -15.39
C GLY A 861 -9.20 -38.52 -14.97
N LYS A 862 -9.47 -38.33 -13.68
CA LYS A 862 -10.40 -37.33 -13.14
C LYS A 862 -9.76 -35.95 -12.94
N LEU A 863 -8.43 -35.85 -12.96
CA LEU A 863 -7.70 -34.63 -12.64
C LEU A 863 -7.64 -33.68 -13.85
N GLU A 864 -8.79 -33.24 -14.35
CA GLU A 864 -8.91 -32.54 -15.65
C GLU A 864 -8.08 -31.25 -15.73
N SER A 865 -7.73 -30.65 -14.59
CA SER A 865 -6.89 -29.46 -14.53
C SER A 865 -5.39 -29.77 -14.57
N LEU A 866 -4.95 -31.03 -14.53
CA LEU A 866 -3.54 -31.45 -14.44
C LEU A 866 -2.74 -31.01 -15.68
N ILE A 867 -1.59 -30.36 -15.47
CA ILE A 867 -0.71 -29.88 -16.54
C ILE A 867 0.50 -30.79 -16.75
N GLN A 868 1.06 -31.37 -15.69
CA GLN A 868 2.17 -32.30 -15.80
C GLN A 868 1.94 -33.57 -14.97
N LEU A 869 2.19 -34.72 -15.60
CA LEU A 869 2.24 -36.04 -14.96
C LEU A 869 3.54 -36.75 -15.32
N ASN A 870 4.33 -37.07 -14.30
CA ASN A 870 5.56 -37.84 -14.44
C ASN A 870 5.55 -39.05 -13.49
N LEU A 871 5.48 -40.25 -14.06
CA LEU A 871 5.53 -41.54 -13.37
C LEU A 871 6.73 -42.39 -13.82
N SER A 872 7.68 -41.77 -14.51
CA SER A 872 8.82 -42.48 -15.12
C SER A 872 9.73 -43.14 -14.08
N HIS A 873 10.55 -44.10 -14.51
CA HIS A 873 11.51 -44.80 -13.65
C HIS A 873 10.87 -45.41 -12.40
N ASN A 874 9.86 -46.26 -12.61
CA ASN A 874 9.19 -47.06 -11.60
C ASN A 874 9.07 -48.51 -12.08
N TYR A 875 8.35 -49.35 -11.32
CA TYR A 875 8.06 -50.74 -11.67
C TYR A 875 6.56 -50.95 -11.97
N LEU A 876 5.91 -49.94 -12.55
CA LEU A 876 4.47 -49.98 -12.84
C LEU A 876 4.19 -51.00 -13.95
N THR A 877 3.10 -51.75 -13.80
CA THR A 877 2.67 -52.83 -14.69
C THR A 877 1.29 -52.57 -15.27
N GLY A 878 0.80 -53.49 -16.11
CA GLY A 878 -0.53 -53.40 -16.70
C GLY A 878 -0.62 -52.34 -17.80
N ASN A 879 -1.85 -52.03 -18.21
CA ASN A 879 -2.10 -51.18 -19.37
C ASN A 879 -2.15 -49.70 -19.00
N ILE A 880 -1.79 -48.83 -19.94
CA ILE A 880 -2.01 -47.38 -19.83
C ILE A 880 -3.52 -47.11 -19.81
N PRO A 881 -4.10 -46.44 -18.77
CA PRO A 881 -5.53 -46.20 -18.70
C PRO A 881 -6.01 -45.25 -19.81
N HIS A 882 -7.04 -45.67 -20.56
CA HIS A 882 -7.64 -44.84 -21.62
C HIS A 882 -8.22 -43.50 -21.10
N LEU A 883 -8.57 -43.44 -19.81
CA LEU A 883 -9.08 -42.24 -19.15
C LEU A 883 -8.05 -41.10 -19.08
N LEU A 884 -6.75 -41.37 -19.22
CA LEU A 884 -5.74 -40.32 -19.34
C LEU A 884 -5.99 -39.40 -20.54
N GLY A 885 -6.67 -39.89 -21.58
CA GLY A 885 -7.10 -39.06 -22.72
C GLY A 885 -8.13 -37.97 -22.38
N LYS A 886 -8.68 -37.94 -21.15
CA LYS A 886 -9.56 -36.87 -20.66
C LYS A 886 -8.80 -35.64 -20.14
N LEU A 887 -7.50 -35.75 -19.87
CA LEU A 887 -6.69 -34.69 -19.25
C LEU A 887 -6.33 -33.58 -20.26
N ARG A 888 -7.33 -32.85 -20.74
CA ARG A 888 -7.16 -31.95 -21.90
C ARG A 888 -6.11 -30.86 -21.72
N ASN A 889 -5.84 -30.44 -20.48
CA ASN A 889 -4.85 -29.41 -20.14
C ASN A 889 -3.41 -29.95 -19.98
N LEU A 890 -3.20 -31.26 -20.15
CA LEU A 890 -1.91 -31.89 -19.94
C LEU A 890 -0.90 -31.46 -21.01
N GLU A 891 0.21 -30.89 -20.56
CA GLU A 891 1.32 -30.44 -21.39
C GLU A 891 2.50 -31.42 -21.37
N SER A 892 2.62 -32.26 -20.34
CA SER A 892 3.71 -33.22 -20.19
C SER A 892 3.23 -34.53 -19.58
N LEU A 893 3.48 -35.62 -20.29
CA LEU A 893 3.20 -36.99 -19.85
C LEU A 893 4.46 -37.85 -20.01
N ASP A 894 5.06 -38.25 -18.90
CA ASP A 894 6.23 -39.14 -18.89
C ASP A 894 5.92 -40.42 -18.10
N LEU A 895 5.85 -41.54 -18.82
CA LEU A 895 5.63 -42.90 -18.33
C LEU A 895 6.82 -43.81 -18.67
N SER A 896 7.95 -43.24 -19.08
CA SER A 896 9.11 -44.01 -19.54
C SER A 896 9.76 -44.84 -18.43
N SER A 897 10.51 -45.88 -18.80
CA SER A 897 11.23 -46.75 -17.86
C SER A 897 10.32 -47.37 -16.81
N ASN A 898 9.33 -48.15 -17.27
CA ASN A 898 8.39 -48.92 -16.46
C ASN A 898 8.22 -50.34 -17.07
N MET A 899 7.26 -51.12 -16.57
CA MET A 899 6.91 -52.45 -17.09
C MET A 899 5.49 -52.47 -17.66
N LEU A 900 5.05 -51.37 -18.28
CA LEU A 900 3.69 -51.23 -18.84
C LEU A 900 3.53 -52.10 -20.08
N THR A 901 2.36 -52.73 -20.21
CA THR A 901 2.02 -53.68 -21.28
C THR A 901 0.83 -53.20 -22.11
N GLY A 902 0.52 -53.91 -23.19
CA GLY A 902 -0.66 -53.65 -24.02
C GLY A 902 -0.48 -52.46 -24.97
N LYS A 903 -1.59 -51.98 -25.54
CA LYS A 903 -1.61 -50.92 -26.57
C LYS A 903 -1.57 -49.53 -25.96
N ILE A 904 -0.95 -48.59 -26.67
CA ILE A 904 -1.11 -47.15 -26.39
C ILE A 904 -2.57 -46.75 -26.70
N PRO A 905 -3.35 -46.23 -25.73
CA PRO A 905 -4.77 -45.92 -25.95
C PRO A 905 -4.97 -44.83 -27.01
N THR A 906 -5.89 -45.05 -27.94
CA THR A 906 -6.23 -44.08 -29.00
C THR A 906 -6.80 -42.79 -28.45
N GLN A 907 -7.37 -42.80 -27.24
CA GLN A 907 -7.90 -41.64 -26.54
C GLN A 907 -6.82 -40.59 -26.23
N LEU A 908 -5.53 -40.96 -26.16
CA LEU A 908 -4.44 -40.01 -25.94
C LEU A 908 -4.28 -38.99 -27.09
N VAL A 909 -4.80 -39.29 -28.29
CA VAL A 909 -4.88 -38.33 -29.42
C VAL A 909 -5.68 -37.07 -29.04
N ASN A 910 -6.50 -37.11 -27.98
CA ASN A 910 -7.27 -35.95 -27.52
C ASN A 910 -6.46 -34.91 -26.73
N LEU A 911 -5.21 -35.21 -26.35
CA LEU A 911 -4.36 -34.33 -25.56
C LEU A 911 -3.68 -33.27 -26.44
N ILE A 912 -4.41 -32.21 -26.77
CA ILE A 912 -3.97 -31.20 -27.76
C ILE A 912 -2.91 -30.21 -27.27
N PHE A 913 -2.73 -30.05 -25.95
CA PHE A 913 -1.67 -29.22 -25.37
C PHE A 913 -0.39 -29.99 -25.07
N LEU A 914 -0.37 -31.30 -25.34
CA LEU A 914 0.75 -32.17 -25.01
C LEU A 914 1.99 -31.73 -25.80
N SER A 915 3.05 -31.38 -25.07
CA SER A 915 4.33 -30.90 -25.58
C SER A 915 5.50 -31.82 -25.23
N VAL A 916 5.31 -32.70 -24.24
CA VAL A 916 6.25 -33.77 -23.89
C VAL A 916 5.45 -35.05 -23.72
N PHE A 917 5.83 -36.08 -24.48
CA PHE A 917 5.28 -37.41 -24.36
C PHE A 917 6.40 -38.43 -24.39
N ARG A 918 6.50 -39.26 -23.35
CA ARG A 918 7.53 -40.31 -23.23
C ARG A 918 6.93 -41.59 -22.68
N VAL A 919 7.06 -42.66 -23.45
CA VAL A 919 6.64 -44.03 -23.08
C VAL A 919 7.75 -45.05 -23.36
N SER A 920 8.97 -44.56 -23.59
CA SER A 920 10.12 -45.41 -23.90
C SER A 920 10.46 -46.36 -22.76
N HIS A 921 11.14 -47.46 -23.07
CA HIS A 921 11.57 -48.51 -22.13
C HIS A 921 10.39 -49.08 -21.33
N ASN A 922 9.42 -49.68 -22.04
CA ASN A 922 8.28 -50.41 -21.51
C ASN A 922 8.09 -51.71 -22.33
N GLN A 923 6.99 -52.44 -22.11
CA GLN A 923 6.59 -53.65 -22.84
C GLN A 923 5.34 -53.40 -23.69
N LEU A 924 5.19 -52.20 -24.26
CA LEU A 924 4.03 -51.82 -25.05
C LEU A 924 4.05 -52.49 -26.43
N GLU A 925 2.86 -52.74 -26.97
CA GLU A 925 2.67 -53.45 -28.22
C GLU A 925 1.58 -52.85 -29.13
N GLY A 926 1.61 -53.24 -30.40
CA GLY A 926 0.63 -52.81 -31.40
C GLY A 926 0.97 -51.48 -32.08
N ARG A 927 0.02 -51.00 -32.89
CA ARG A 927 0.20 -49.79 -33.70
C ARG A 927 0.14 -48.52 -32.84
N ILE A 928 1.09 -47.61 -33.05
CA ILE A 928 1.07 -46.27 -32.44
C ILE A 928 -0.14 -45.48 -32.98
N PRO A 929 -1.01 -44.93 -32.11
CA PRO A 929 -2.13 -44.09 -32.55
C PRO A 929 -1.66 -42.85 -33.31
N LEU A 930 -2.25 -42.61 -34.48
CA LEU A 930 -1.98 -41.44 -35.32
C LEU A 930 -2.96 -40.30 -34.99
N GLY A 931 -2.46 -39.06 -35.00
CA GLY A 931 -3.26 -37.84 -34.97
C GLY A 931 -2.81 -36.77 -33.97
N LYS A 932 -3.12 -35.51 -34.31
CA LYS A 932 -2.92 -34.28 -33.51
C LYS A 932 -1.49 -34.13 -32.99
N GLN A 933 -1.29 -34.12 -31.67
CA GLN A 933 0.04 -33.91 -31.07
C GLN A 933 0.93 -35.15 -31.12
N LEU A 934 0.36 -36.37 -31.17
CA LEU A 934 1.16 -37.60 -31.12
C LEU A 934 2.08 -37.77 -32.35
N ASP A 935 1.66 -37.23 -33.50
CA ASP A 935 2.46 -37.27 -34.74
C ASP A 935 3.70 -36.35 -34.69
N THR A 936 3.81 -35.49 -33.67
CA THR A 936 4.93 -34.53 -33.54
C THR A 936 6.11 -35.08 -32.75
N PHE A 937 5.91 -36.16 -32.00
CA PHE A 937 6.96 -36.77 -31.18
C PHE A 937 7.84 -37.70 -32.02
N ASP A 938 9.14 -37.70 -31.73
CA ASP A 938 10.11 -38.51 -32.48
C ASP A 938 10.15 -39.98 -32.00
N SER A 939 10.94 -40.80 -32.67
CA SER A 939 11.09 -42.22 -32.32
C SER A 939 11.66 -42.45 -30.92
N SER A 940 12.36 -41.48 -30.31
CA SER A 940 12.95 -41.62 -28.97
C SER A 940 11.88 -41.70 -27.88
N SER A 941 10.73 -41.06 -28.09
CA SER A 941 9.58 -41.13 -27.18
C SER A 941 9.02 -42.55 -27.01
N TYR A 942 9.31 -43.47 -27.94
CA TYR A 942 8.76 -44.82 -28.01
C TYR A 942 9.83 -45.93 -27.91
N GLU A 943 11.11 -45.54 -27.85
CA GLU A 943 12.26 -46.46 -27.87
C GLU A 943 12.17 -47.54 -26.79
N GLY A 944 12.79 -48.71 -27.00
CA GLY A 944 12.81 -49.78 -26.00
C GLY A 944 11.52 -50.61 -25.90
N ASN A 945 10.47 -50.31 -26.67
CA ASN A 945 9.26 -51.12 -26.78
C ASN A 945 9.30 -52.00 -28.04
N SER A 946 9.73 -53.26 -27.91
CA SER A 946 9.91 -54.15 -29.06
C SER A 946 8.59 -54.52 -29.77
N GLY A 947 7.45 -54.45 -29.07
CA GLY A 947 6.12 -54.77 -29.59
C GLY A 947 5.45 -53.66 -30.41
N LEU A 948 5.93 -52.41 -30.33
CA LEU A 948 5.32 -51.28 -31.04
C LEU A 948 5.68 -51.27 -32.53
N CYS A 949 4.80 -50.72 -33.36
CA CYS A 949 4.99 -50.52 -34.80
C CYS A 949 4.20 -49.31 -35.32
N GLY A 950 4.51 -48.83 -36.52
CA GLY A 950 3.90 -47.64 -37.12
C GLY A 950 4.67 -46.34 -36.84
N PHE A 951 4.30 -45.26 -37.53
CA PHE A 951 4.96 -43.96 -37.40
C PHE A 951 4.95 -43.47 -35.93
N PRO A 952 6.06 -42.93 -35.40
CA PRO A 952 7.32 -42.56 -36.07
C PRO A 952 8.38 -43.68 -36.15
N LEU A 953 8.07 -44.91 -35.74
CA LEU A 953 9.02 -46.04 -35.79
C LEU A 953 9.20 -46.54 -37.22
N LYS A 954 10.41 -47.01 -37.55
CA LYS A 954 10.73 -47.64 -38.84
C LYS A 954 10.07 -49.03 -39.02
N LYS A 955 9.58 -49.63 -37.93
CA LYS A 955 8.97 -50.96 -37.92
C LYS A 955 7.53 -50.88 -38.44
N ALA A 956 7.25 -51.52 -39.57
CA ALA A 956 5.91 -51.65 -40.12
C ALA A 956 5.02 -52.60 -39.30
N CYS A 957 3.72 -52.34 -39.24
CA CYS A 957 2.75 -53.24 -38.61
C CYS A 957 2.30 -54.32 -39.62
N ASN A 958 2.46 -55.59 -39.28
CA ASN A 958 1.98 -56.71 -40.10
C ASN A 958 0.48 -56.92 -39.85
N ASP A 959 -0.35 -56.08 -40.47
CA ASP A 959 -1.80 -56.31 -40.47
C ASP A 959 -2.18 -57.17 -41.67
N GLY A 960 -2.80 -58.32 -41.42
CA GLY A 960 -3.29 -59.27 -42.42
C GLY A 960 -4.49 -58.80 -43.24
N GLU A 961 -4.60 -57.52 -43.56
CA GLU A 961 -5.58 -57.01 -44.53
C GLU A 961 -4.91 -56.00 -45.48
N ARG A 962 -4.94 -56.35 -46.77
CA ARG A 962 -4.52 -55.51 -47.90
C ARG A 962 -5.44 -54.29 -48.00
N GLN A 963 -4.86 -53.10 -48.18
CA GLN A 963 -5.13 -52.20 -49.32
C GLN A 963 -4.08 -51.05 -49.39
N PRO A 964 -3.85 -50.45 -50.57
CA PRO A 964 -2.51 -50.22 -51.11
C PRO A 964 -1.85 -48.89 -50.71
N ILE A 965 -0.52 -48.94 -50.64
CA ILE A 965 0.36 -47.78 -50.77
C ILE A 965 0.34 -47.33 -52.24
N THR A 966 -0.09 -46.10 -52.49
CA THR A 966 0.34 -45.32 -53.67
C THR A 966 1.04 -44.04 -53.19
N PRO A 967 2.13 -43.62 -53.85
CA PRO A 967 2.88 -42.44 -53.45
C PRO A 967 2.04 -41.18 -53.67
N LEU A 968 1.85 -40.39 -52.63
CA LEU A 968 1.08 -39.14 -52.66
C LEU A 968 1.83 -38.07 -53.47
N LYS A 969 1.64 -38.08 -54.79
CA LYS A 969 1.65 -36.86 -55.60
C LYS A 969 0.22 -36.31 -55.61
N ASN A 970 0.11 -34.99 -55.38
CA ASN A 970 -1.09 -34.15 -55.46
C ASN A 970 -2.12 -34.29 -54.32
N VAL A 971 -1.91 -33.52 -53.24
CA VAL A 971 -3.03 -33.05 -52.42
C VAL A 971 -3.55 -31.75 -53.03
N SER A 972 -4.59 -31.87 -53.83
CA SER A 972 -5.56 -30.79 -54.01
C SER A 972 -6.29 -30.55 -52.69
N LYS A 973 -6.39 -29.27 -52.32
CA LYS A 973 -7.06 -28.72 -51.14
C LYS A 973 -8.34 -29.49 -50.76
N SER A 974 -8.35 -30.05 -49.56
CA SER A 974 -9.59 -30.24 -48.79
C SER A 974 -9.56 -29.25 -47.63
N GLU A 975 -10.54 -28.35 -47.63
CA GLU A 975 -10.82 -27.45 -46.52
C GLU A 975 -11.36 -28.25 -45.34
N ASN A 976 -10.55 -28.42 -44.29
CA ASN A 976 -10.92 -28.10 -42.90
C ASN A 976 -9.83 -28.53 -41.92
N GLY A 977 -9.25 -27.54 -41.24
CA GLY A 977 -8.30 -27.69 -40.13
C GLY A 977 -6.98 -26.94 -40.32
N PHE A 978 -6.94 -25.65 -39.95
CA PHE A 978 -5.76 -24.76 -39.94
C PHE A 978 -5.10 -24.48 -41.30
N GLY A 979 -5.65 -23.54 -42.06
CA GLY A 979 -5.05 -23.07 -43.31
C GLY A 979 -3.77 -22.26 -43.11
N TRP A 980 -2.87 -22.28 -44.11
CA TRP A 980 -1.64 -21.47 -44.15
C TRP A 980 -1.87 -19.98 -43.92
N LYS A 981 -3.07 -19.44 -44.19
CA LYS A 981 -3.42 -18.06 -43.84
C LYS A 981 -3.43 -17.82 -42.33
N VAL A 982 -3.94 -18.77 -41.53
CA VAL A 982 -3.94 -18.70 -40.06
C VAL A 982 -2.53 -18.91 -39.51
N VAL A 983 -1.74 -19.80 -40.12
CA VAL A 983 -0.31 -19.96 -39.78
C VAL A 983 0.48 -18.69 -40.12
N LEU A 984 0.21 -18.04 -41.26
CA LEU A 984 0.85 -16.79 -41.65
C LEU A 984 0.42 -15.64 -40.75
N ILE A 985 -0.87 -15.54 -40.41
CA ILE A 985 -1.37 -14.54 -39.44
C ILE A 985 -0.77 -14.82 -38.06
N GLY A 986 -0.74 -16.07 -37.60
CA GLY A 986 -0.11 -16.47 -36.34
C GLY A 986 1.40 -16.24 -36.33
N PHE A 987 2.09 -16.47 -37.44
CA PHE A 987 3.52 -16.20 -37.59
C PHE A 987 3.79 -14.69 -37.67
N VAL A 988 2.99 -13.92 -38.39
CA VAL A 988 3.13 -12.45 -38.49
C VAL A 988 2.79 -11.79 -37.16
N CYS A 989 1.66 -12.14 -36.55
CA CYS A 989 1.28 -11.63 -35.23
C CYS A 989 2.26 -12.13 -34.16
N GLY A 990 2.68 -13.38 -34.20
CA GLY A 990 3.63 -13.97 -33.24
C GLY A 990 5.06 -13.47 -33.42
N PHE A 991 5.50 -13.19 -34.66
CA PHE A 991 6.79 -12.58 -34.96
C PHE A 991 6.80 -11.11 -34.58
N VAL A 992 5.74 -10.35 -34.91
CA VAL A 992 5.60 -8.97 -34.44
C VAL A 992 5.57 -8.96 -32.92
N PHE A 993 4.71 -9.74 -32.27
CA PHE A 993 4.66 -9.79 -30.80
C PHE A 993 5.98 -10.28 -30.20
N GLY A 994 6.65 -11.25 -30.81
CA GLY A 994 7.95 -11.78 -30.38
C GLY A 994 9.10 -10.80 -30.57
N VAL A 995 9.09 -9.99 -31.63
CA VAL A 995 10.05 -8.92 -31.88
C VAL A 995 9.75 -7.71 -31.01
N THR A 996 8.48 -7.33 -30.81
CA THR A 996 8.11 -6.22 -29.92
C THR A 996 8.41 -6.60 -28.47
N MET A 997 8.06 -7.81 -28.05
CA MET A 997 8.39 -8.32 -26.72
C MET A 997 9.89 -8.55 -26.58
N GLY A 998 10.57 -9.09 -27.59
CA GLY A 998 12.02 -9.20 -27.64
C GLY A 998 12.69 -7.83 -27.51
N TYR A 999 12.22 -6.84 -28.26
CA TYR A 999 12.68 -5.45 -28.21
C TYR A 999 12.41 -4.81 -26.85
N LEU A 1000 11.22 -4.99 -26.26
CA LEU A 1000 10.89 -4.53 -24.91
C LEU A 1000 11.80 -5.20 -23.86
N VAL A 1001 12.02 -6.50 -23.97
CA VAL A 1001 12.90 -7.29 -23.09
C VAL A 1001 14.38 -6.87 -23.25
N PHE A 1002 14.84 -6.58 -24.46
CA PHE A 1002 16.20 -6.10 -24.72
C PHE A 1002 16.39 -4.63 -24.28
N ARG A 1003 15.35 -3.80 -24.45
CA ARG A 1003 15.35 -2.39 -24.03
C ARG A 1003 15.25 -2.24 -22.51
N MET A 1004 14.67 -3.21 -21.81
CA MET A 1004 14.56 -3.25 -20.35
C MET A 1004 15.75 -3.95 -19.62
N ARG A 1005 16.74 -4.54 -20.31
CA ARG A 1005 17.99 -5.21 -19.79
C ARG A 1005 17.77 -6.26 -18.65
N LYS A 1006 18.11 -7.55 -18.65
CA LYS A 1006 18.54 -8.64 -19.56
C LYS A 1006 17.84 -9.91 -18.98
N PRO A 1007 17.28 -10.83 -19.77
CA PRO A 1007 16.72 -12.07 -19.24
C PRO A 1007 17.84 -13.04 -18.81
N ILE A 1008 18.17 -13.06 -17.51
CA ILE A 1008 19.17 -13.98 -16.92
C ILE A 1008 18.85 -15.45 -17.26
N TRP A 1009 17.56 -15.81 -17.36
CA TRP A 1009 17.13 -17.17 -17.74
C TRP A 1009 17.56 -17.57 -19.17
N PHE A 1010 17.46 -16.65 -20.15
CA PHE A 1010 17.81 -16.90 -21.55
C PHE A 1010 19.32 -16.94 -21.74
N VAL A 1011 20.07 -16.05 -21.06
CA VAL A 1011 21.54 -16.07 -21.05
C VAL A 1011 22.07 -17.35 -20.40
N LYS A 1012 21.50 -17.80 -19.27
CA LYS A 1012 21.84 -19.09 -18.65
C LYS A 1012 21.49 -20.29 -19.53
N MET A 1013 20.38 -20.26 -20.27
CA MET A 1013 20.00 -21.31 -21.23
C MET A 1013 21.02 -21.44 -22.37
N VAL A 1014 21.54 -20.32 -22.87
CA VAL A 1014 22.55 -20.28 -23.94
C VAL A 1014 23.96 -20.62 -23.42
N GLU A 1015 24.36 -20.13 -22.24
CA GLU A 1015 25.64 -20.46 -21.61
C GLU A 1015 25.72 -21.93 -21.14
N SER A 1016 24.58 -22.53 -20.74
CA SER A 1016 24.48 -23.96 -20.42
C SER A 1016 24.75 -24.84 -21.65
N ARG A 1017 24.23 -24.46 -22.83
CA ARG A 1017 24.56 -25.09 -24.12
C ARG A 1017 26.05 -25.01 -24.46
N ALA A 1018 26.73 -23.90 -24.11
CA ALA A 1018 28.16 -23.74 -24.35
C ALA A 1018 29.03 -24.62 -23.42
N LYS A 1019 28.56 -24.92 -22.19
CA LYS A 1019 29.26 -25.81 -21.25
C LYS A 1019 29.07 -27.29 -21.57
N THR A 1020 27.89 -27.71 -22.05
CA THR A 1020 27.64 -29.11 -22.47
C THR A 1020 28.36 -29.47 -23.77
N CYS A 1021 28.52 -28.53 -24.71
CA CYS A 1021 29.36 -28.77 -25.90
C CYS A 1021 30.87 -28.90 -25.60
N ARG A 1022 31.35 -28.41 -24.45
CA ARG A 1022 32.77 -28.58 -24.03
C ARG A 1022 33.03 -29.87 -23.25
N SER A 1023 32.03 -30.48 -22.59
CA SER A 1023 32.23 -31.77 -21.91
C SER A 1023 32.12 -32.98 -22.85
N HIS A 1024 31.47 -32.86 -24.01
CA HIS A 1024 31.44 -33.92 -25.04
C HIS A 1024 32.67 -33.92 -25.99
N ARG A 1025 33.63 -33.00 -25.81
CA ARG A 1025 34.91 -32.98 -26.56
C ARG A 1025 36.13 -33.37 -25.71
N ARG A 1026 35.92 -33.69 -24.43
CA ARG A 1026 36.93 -34.22 -23.50
C ARG A 1026 36.28 -35.27 -22.61
N ASN A 1027 35.94 -36.41 -23.20
CA ASN A 1027 35.90 -37.74 -22.61
C ASN A 1027 35.78 -38.75 -23.76
#